data_AF-A0A1F9F5A4-F1
#
_entry.id   AF-A0A1F9F5A4-F1
#
_cell.length_a   1.000
_cell.length_b   1.000
_cell.length_c   1.000
_cell.angle_alpha   90.00
_cell.angle_beta   90.00
_cell.angle_gamma   90.00
#
_symmetry.space_group_name_H-M   'P 1'
#
loop_
_entity.id
_entity.type
_entity.pdbx_description
1 polymer ?
#
loop_
_entity_poly.entity_id
_entity_poly.type
_entity_poly.pdbx_seq_one_letter_code
_entity_poly.pdbx_strand_id
1 'polypeptide(L)'
;MKKQIILFLALLFALPVMADERSDREKLRGNPWEYDQGPEYDSEILQHLMSLPNYRTLGRKVMGAFGEREQERFRWHWGPVFYRGRLGKNQVKVLIIGQEGGQDEAFSKRAFTGGTGQSMQHFLNYIGLNQSYLFLNTFIYSIRSQYQDVEVDEKTKDEKLPNAFEGDVWLAQSLESPIARHRNELFDLVLKQNPDLRLVVAVGSGAKDSVQTWVKAHGGECTKFRDVSSCDASVLGPNVELIGVLHPGAKGQAKNDAERKQIAAGLERSFQAAADRAARLIHLNPDWLPLDEGATRPNVLVQEDEEGNESVTFDKRYDDRNDPVPHRDFSFGLIWTMGKGSTTSNRQGASIVPFSDDGHYAKNRKYEVYFPRSESINKIEYSGYQEIEGDVSYEPTKSDLNAYDRGPGSEFAKLLMGGEEGLHWPDFEKLGAVSHASFGHGAVFRGRLDEATVLVVADQHSHDDMMRGRALIGDAGQKLQHFLRNMGITQSYAIIRTLPVDTLGLDAKKVRKISTHKQVERVRKAVLERILSRNNTLVILTVGEHAADAVSKLNTDKISVFNLKSASDKNAAEDWSKQLKRILKVKYPRDDQKLERAFTYKDKDWKNTRLEINRRDLPFGTVRWIGTSGNLTERALKDRRGNYTPGDYYKISMPGWANAEKASRLSKEESAALSDGGWLDKRPREERRVDRMRAERKGK
;
A
#
# COMPACT_ATOMS: atom_id res chain seq x y z
N MET A 1 -30.58 39.36 43.18
CA MET A 1 -29.57 38.27 43.11
C MET A 1 -30.04 36.96 42.45
N LYS A 2 -31.31 36.77 42.02
CA LYS A 2 -31.75 35.49 41.40
C LYS A 2 -31.97 35.51 39.87
N LYS A 3 -31.79 36.66 39.19
CA LYS A 3 -31.95 36.77 37.72
C LYS A 3 -30.63 36.88 36.93
N GLN A 4 -29.47 36.97 37.57
CA GLN A 4 -28.16 37.00 36.90
C GLN A 4 -27.46 35.62 36.83
N ILE A 5 -27.94 34.60 37.55
CA ILE A 5 -27.33 33.27 37.57
C ILE A 5 -27.84 32.38 36.41
N ILE A 6 -29.04 32.66 35.87
CA ILE A 6 -29.62 31.86 34.78
C ILE A 6 -28.99 32.23 33.42
N LEU A 7 -28.49 33.46 33.24
CA LEU A 7 -27.82 33.85 32.00
C LEU A 7 -26.38 33.33 31.89
N PHE A 8 -25.74 32.96 33.01
CA PHE A 8 -24.39 32.38 33.01
C PHE A 8 -24.38 30.86 32.76
N LEU A 9 -25.49 30.15 33.07
CA LEU A 9 -25.62 28.71 32.82
C LEU A 9 -26.07 28.38 31.38
N ALA A 10 -26.76 29.30 30.70
CA ALA A 10 -27.16 29.10 29.29
C ALA A 10 -26.04 29.39 28.28
N LEU A 11 -24.98 30.13 28.66
CA LEU A 11 -23.82 30.39 27.81
C LEU A 11 -22.71 29.32 27.92
N LEU A 12 -22.84 28.36 28.85
CA LEU A 12 -21.86 27.29 29.06
C LEU A 12 -22.15 26.00 28.26
N PHE A 13 -23.29 25.93 27.54
CA PHE A 13 -23.68 24.75 26.75
C PHE A 13 -23.85 25.00 25.25
N ALA A 14 -23.48 26.18 24.75
CA ALA A 14 -23.39 26.45 23.31
C ALA A 14 -21.94 26.34 22.84
N LEU A 15 -21.29 25.22 23.12
CA LEU A 15 -20.15 24.81 22.28
C LEU A 15 -20.77 24.42 20.92
N PRO A 16 -20.34 25.01 19.80
CA PRO A 16 -20.69 24.44 18.51
C PRO A 16 -20.05 23.06 18.50
N VAL A 17 -20.88 22.02 18.68
CA VAL A 17 -20.55 20.70 18.16
C VAL A 17 -20.35 20.96 16.68
N MET A 18 -19.08 21.06 16.24
CA MET A 18 -18.79 21.15 14.83
C MET A 18 -19.34 19.87 14.23
N ALA A 19 -20.48 20.01 13.56
CA ALA A 19 -21.07 18.92 12.82
C ALA A 19 -19.99 18.41 11.86
N ASP A 20 -19.74 17.11 11.88
CA ASP A 20 -18.85 16.47 10.92
C ASP A 20 -19.48 16.64 9.53
N GLU A 21 -19.05 17.68 8.80
CA GLU A 21 -19.56 18.04 7.46
C GLU A 21 -19.21 17.00 6.39
N ARG A 22 -18.48 15.94 6.75
CA ARG A 22 -18.22 14.81 5.85
C ARG A 22 -19.52 14.15 5.42
N SER A 23 -19.58 13.80 4.13
CA SER A 23 -20.69 13.01 3.60
C SER A 23 -20.81 11.68 4.37
N ASP A 24 -22.02 11.10 4.44
CA ASP A 24 -22.20 9.80 5.12
C ASP A 24 -21.30 8.70 4.54
N ARG A 25 -20.94 8.81 3.25
CA ARG A 25 -19.95 7.92 2.61
C ARG A 25 -18.53 8.16 3.12
N GLU A 26 -18.12 9.40 3.34
CA GLU A 26 -16.81 9.70 3.90
C GLU A 26 -16.68 9.26 5.36
N LYS A 27 -17.79 9.21 6.10
CA LYS A 27 -17.81 8.62 7.44
C LYS A 27 -17.50 7.12 7.43
N LEU A 28 -17.90 6.38 6.38
CA LEU A 28 -17.57 4.95 6.21
C LEU A 28 -16.06 4.70 6.07
N ARG A 29 -15.29 5.73 5.68
CA ARG A 29 -13.84 5.62 5.55
C ARG A 29 -13.13 5.57 6.91
N GLY A 30 -13.83 5.88 8.00
CA GLY A 30 -13.26 5.98 9.34
C GLY A 30 -12.45 7.26 9.53
N ASN A 31 -11.59 7.26 10.55
CA ASN A 31 -10.77 8.42 10.86
C ASN A 31 -9.41 8.36 10.13
N PRO A 32 -8.86 9.50 9.65
CA PRO A 32 -7.56 9.53 8.97
C PRO A 32 -6.36 9.07 9.81
N TRP A 33 -6.51 9.00 11.14
CA TRP A 33 -5.51 8.47 12.07
C TRP A 33 -5.65 6.98 12.36
N GLU A 34 -6.65 6.30 11.79
CA GLU A 34 -6.69 4.85 11.76
C GLU A 34 -5.81 4.36 10.61
N TYR A 35 -5.08 3.27 10.82
CA TYR A 35 -4.17 2.75 9.81
C TYR A 35 -3.83 1.28 10.08
N ASP A 36 -3.35 0.59 9.05
CA ASP A 36 -2.80 -0.76 9.13
C ASP A 36 -1.33 -0.73 9.57
N GLN A 37 -1.05 -1.43 10.66
CA GLN A 37 0.28 -1.54 11.26
C GLN A 37 1.19 -2.56 10.56
N GLY A 38 0.68 -3.32 9.58
CA GLY A 38 1.39 -4.48 9.09
C GLY A 38 1.05 -5.75 9.89
N PRO A 39 1.62 -6.90 9.50
CA PRO A 39 1.59 -8.12 10.31
C PRO A 39 2.13 -7.87 11.73
N GLU A 40 1.86 -8.77 12.66
CA GLU A 40 2.59 -8.77 13.94
C GLU A 40 4.02 -9.26 13.71
N TYR A 41 4.98 -8.66 14.42
CA TYR A 41 6.37 -9.13 14.42
C TYR A 41 6.43 -10.59 14.86
N ASP A 42 7.35 -11.33 14.24
CA ASP A 42 7.60 -12.76 14.47
C ASP A 42 6.41 -13.70 14.23
N SER A 43 5.26 -13.20 13.77
CA SER A 43 4.07 -14.02 13.50
C SER A 43 4.29 -15.02 12.37
N GLU A 44 3.61 -16.18 12.43
CA GLU A 44 3.64 -17.18 11.35
C GLU A 44 3.19 -16.58 10.01
N ILE A 45 2.19 -15.69 10.03
CA ILE A 45 1.75 -14.96 8.83
C ILE A 45 2.88 -14.10 8.27
N LEU A 46 3.60 -13.34 9.11
CA LEU A 46 4.72 -12.52 8.62
C LEU A 46 5.79 -13.39 7.97
N GLN A 47 6.20 -14.48 8.63
CA GLN A 47 7.18 -15.41 8.10
C GLN A 47 6.75 -15.96 6.73
N HIS A 48 5.47 -16.34 6.63
CA HIS A 48 4.90 -16.87 5.40
C HIS A 48 4.76 -15.84 4.28
N LEU A 49 4.34 -14.62 4.58
CA LEU A 49 4.29 -13.54 3.58
C LEU A 49 5.68 -13.23 3.03
N MET A 50 6.74 -13.46 3.80
CA MET A 50 8.11 -13.16 3.39
C MET A 50 8.86 -14.34 2.75
N SER A 51 8.35 -15.58 2.87
CA SER A 51 8.89 -16.80 2.25
C SER A 51 8.49 -16.95 0.77
N LEU A 52 8.62 -15.87 0.01
CA LEU A 52 8.09 -15.80 -1.35
C LEU A 52 8.78 -16.75 -2.33
N PRO A 53 8.01 -17.55 -3.09
CA PRO A 53 8.49 -18.19 -4.30
C PRO A 53 9.05 -17.17 -5.29
N ASN A 54 9.92 -17.62 -6.19
CA ASN A 54 10.50 -16.82 -7.26
C ASN A 54 9.49 -16.62 -8.40
N TYR A 55 8.44 -15.82 -8.13
CA TYR A 55 7.36 -15.51 -9.06
C TYR A 55 7.90 -15.10 -10.44
N ARG A 56 8.92 -14.24 -10.48
CA ARG A 56 9.46 -13.71 -11.74
C ARG A 56 10.07 -14.81 -12.60
N THR A 57 10.95 -15.64 -12.04
CA THR A 57 11.60 -16.71 -12.80
C THR A 57 10.62 -17.84 -13.11
N LEU A 58 9.73 -18.22 -12.19
CA LEU A 58 8.67 -19.20 -12.45
C LEU A 58 7.77 -18.73 -13.60
N GLY A 59 7.29 -17.49 -13.56
CA GLY A 59 6.49 -16.90 -14.63
C GLY A 59 7.21 -16.89 -15.99
N ARG A 60 8.50 -16.54 -16.01
CA ARG A 60 9.30 -16.59 -17.24
C ARG A 60 9.51 -18.01 -17.77
N LYS A 61 9.72 -18.99 -16.90
CA LYS A 61 9.91 -20.41 -17.30
C LYS A 61 8.61 -21.04 -17.79
N VAL A 62 7.48 -20.67 -17.20
CA VAL A 62 6.18 -21.15 -17.61
C VAL A 62 5.72 -20.49 -18.91
N MET A 63 5.79 -19.16 -19.01
CA MET A 63 5.35 -18.45 -20.22
C MET A 63 6.33 -18.54 -21.38
N GLY A 64 7.63 -18.57 -21.10
CA GLY A 64 8.72 -18.55 -22.09
C GLY A 64 9.15 -19.93 -22.58
N ALA A 65 8.41 -20.99 -22.27
CA ALA A 65 8.78 -22.35 -22.68
C ALA A 65 8.74 -22.59 -24.20
N PHE A 66 8.27 -21.63 -25.04
CA PHE A 66 8.07 -21.83 -26.49
C PHE A 66 8.46 -20.64 -27.40
N GLY A 67 9.46 -19.82 -27.04
CA GLY A 67 9.93 -18.73 -27.93
C GLY A 67 11.23 -18.02 -27.53
N GLU A 68 11.86 -17.34 -28.49
CA GLU A 68 13.19 -16.72 -28.38
C GLU A 68 13.25 -15.43 -27.51
N ARG A 69 12.13 -14.98 -26.94
CA ARG A 69 12.07 -13.81 -26.05
C ARG A 69 11.48 -14.20 -24.70
N GLU A 70 12.25 -14.01 -23.64
CA GLU A 70 11.79 -14.25 -22.27
C GLU A 70 10.67 -13.24 -21.92
N GLN A 71 9.42 -13.71 -21.92
CA GLN A 71 8.26 -12.85 -21.62
C GLN A 71 7.98 -12.82 -20.11
N GLU A 72 7.87 -11.60 -19.55
CA GLU A 72 7.59 -11.38 -18.14
C GLU A 72 6.07 -11.54 -17.87
N ARG A 73 5.64 -12.60 -17.17
CA ARG A 73 4.23 -12.79 -16.79
C ARG A 73 3.77 -11.76 -15.75
N PHE A 74 4.60 -11.57 -14.73
CA PHE A 74 4.29 -10.75 -13.57
C PHE A 74 4.85 -9.33 -13.73
N ARG A 75 4.13 -8.34 -13.22
CA ARG A 75 4.55 -6.95 -13.15
C ARG A 75 5.39 -6.73 -11.89
N TRP A 76 6.56 -7.35 -11.87
CA TRP A 76 7.45 -7.42 -10.71
C TRP A 76 8.01 -6.08 -10.24
N HIS A 77 8.06 -5.03 -11.09
CA HIS A 77 8.63 -3.71 -10.78
C HIS A 77 8.14 -3.09 -9.46
N TRP A 78 6.89 -3.40 -9.09
CA TRP A 78 6.23 -2.89 -7.90
C TRP A 78 6.11 -3.92 -6.78
N GLY A 79 6.77 -5.07 -6.90
CA GLY A 79 6.75 -6.10 -5.88
C GLY A 79 5.38 -6.72 -5.62
N PRO A 80 5.31 -7.52 -4.55
CA PRO A 80 4.09 -8.20 -4.13
C PRO A 80 3.09 -7.24 -3.47
N VAL A 81 1.82 -7.59 -3.60
CA VAL A 81 0.65 -7.03 -2.91
C VAL A 81 0.07 -8.15 -2.07
N PHE A 82 0.38 -8.13 -0.77
CA PHE A 82 0.12 -9.27 0.11
C PHE A 82 -1.34 -9.41 0.53
N TYR A 83 -1.93 -8.37 1.12
CA TYR A 83 -3.25 -8.45 1.75
C TYR A 83 -3.92 -7.08 1.89
N ARG A 84 -5.18 -7.05 2.35
CA ARG A 84 -5.86 -5.87 2.92
C ARG A 84 -6.81 -6.31 4.03
N GLY A 85 -6.87 -5.60 5.16
CA GLY A 85 -7.74 -5.95 6.28
C GLY A 85 -6.95 -6.48 7.49
N ARG A 86 -7.52 -7.45 8.22
CA ARG A 86 -6.97 -7.92 9.50
C ARG A 86 -6.11 -9.16 9.35
N LEU A 87 -5.01 -9.20 10.10
CA LEU A 87 -4.08 -10.33 10.18
C LEU A 87 -3.95 -10.91 11.59
N GLY A 88 -4.61 -10.33 12.58
CA GLY A 88 -4.55 -10.81 13.96
C GLY A 88 -5.46 -12.00 14.21
N LYS A 89 -5.22 -12.69 15.33
CA LYS A 89 -6.01 -13.82 15.80
C LYS A 89 -7.46 -13.42 16.07
N ASN A 90 -8.42 -14.23 15.60
CA ASN A 90 -9.86 -14.01 15.76
C ASN A 90 -10.37 -12.64 15.26
N GLN A 91 -9.68 -12.03 14.30
CA GLN A 91 -10.10 -10.74 13.73
C GLN A 91 -10.85 -10.91 12.40
N VAL A 92 -10.80 -12.08 11.77
CA VAL A 92 -11.35 -12.34 10.44
C VAL A 92 -12.58 -13.23 10.54
N LYS A 93 -13.76 -12.69 10.18
CA LYS A 93 -15.00 -13.46 9.98
C LYS A 93 -15.24 -13.75 8.51
N VAL A 94 -14.74 -12.90 7.62
CA VAL A 94 -14.88 -13.05 6.16
C VAL A 94 -13.55 -12.95 5.45
N LEU A 95 -13.22 -13.99 4.67
CA LEU A 95 -12.04 -14.04 3.82
C LEU A 95 -12.48 -13.76 2.37
N ILE A 96 -11.94 -12.71 1.76
CA ILE A 96 -12.18 -12.37 0.36
C ILE A 96 -10.96 -12.78 -0.44
N ILE A 97 -11.17 -13.54 -1.51
CA ILE A 97 -10.12 -13.99 -2.41
C ILE A 97 -10.36 -13.34 -3.78
N GLY A 98 -9.38 -12.58 -4.25
CA GLY A 98 -9.33 -11.99 -5.59
C GLY A 98 -8.37 -12.69 -6.51
N GLN A 99 -8.19 -12.11 -7.70
CA GLN A 99 -7.27 -12.64 -8.71
C GLN A 99 -5.86 -12.07 -8.52
N GLU A 100 -5.71 -10.75 -8.66
CA GLU A 100 -4.46 -10.02 -8.45
C GLU A 100 -4.75 -8.53 -8.14
N GLY A 101 -3.72 -7.80 -7.69
CA GLY A 101 -3.79 -6.34 -7.58
C GLY A 101 -3.58 -5.61 -8.91
N GLY A 102 -4.16 -4.42 -9.03
CA GLY A 102 -3.90 -3.45 -10.10
C GLY A 102 -2.83 -2.41 -9.72
N GLN A 103 -2.89 -1.23 -10.33
CA GLN A 103 -1.95 -0.15 -10.05
C GLN A 103 -2.17 0.54 -8.70
N ASP A 104 -3.42 0.66 -8.22
CA ASP A 104 -3.72 1.25 -6.91
C ASP A 104 -3.18 0.34 -5.80
N GLU A 105 -3.34 -0.97 -5.97
CA GLU A 105 -2.81 -1.99 -5.08
C GLU A 105 -1.27 -2.00 -5.08
N ALA A 106 -0.65 -1.90 -6.26
CA ALA A 106 0.80 -1.80 -6.39
C ALA A 106 1.37 -0.52 -5.74
N PHE A 107 0.61 0.57 -5.74
CA PHE A 107 1.00 1.82 -5.09
C PHE A 107 0.83 1.75 -3.56
N SER A 108 -0.35 1.32 -3.09
CA SER A 108 -0.73 1.23 -1.68
C SER A 108 -0.10 0.06 -0.92
N LYS A 109 0.40 -0.95 -1.64
CA LYS A 109 0.88 -2.24 -1.09
C LYS A 109 -0.21 -3.00 -0.34
N ARG A 110 -1.48 -2.80 -0.73
CA ARG A 110 -2.64 -3.46 -0.15
C ARG A 110 -3.56 -3.98 -1.26
N ALA A 111 -4.11 -5.18 -1.07
CA ALA A 111 -4.99 -5.80 -2.06
C ALA A 111 -6.33 -5.05 -2.15
N PHE A 112 -7.04 -5.12 -3.28
CA PHE A 112 -8.39 -4.54 -3.43
C PHE A 112 -8.49 -3.07 -2.98
N THR A 113 -7.68 -2.18 -3.54
CA THR A 113 -7.74 -0.75 -3.22
C THR A 113 -8.30 0.08 -4.37
N GLY A 114 -8.41 -0.49 -5.57
CA GLY A 114 -9.12 0.14 -6.70
C GLY A 114 -10.64 -0.04 -6.67
N GLY A 115 -11.29 0.16 -7.82
CA GLY A 115 -12.75 0.09 -7.95
C GLY A 115 -13.37 -1.25 -7.51
N THR A 116 -12.75 -2.39 -7.85
CA THR A 116 -13.20 -3.71 -7.37
C THR A 116 -13.22 -3.78 -5.84
N GLY A 117 -12.20 -3.22 -5.18
CA GLY A 117 -12.12 -3.19 -3.73
C GLY A 117 -13.19 -2.35 -3.05
N GLN A 118 -13.63 -1.28 -3.70
CA GLN A 118 -14.71 -0.42 -3.22
C GLN A 118 -16.09 -1.07 -3.41
N SER A 119 -16.30 -1.81 -4.50
CA SER A 119 -17.52 -2.63 -4.67
C SER A 119 -17.59 -3.75 -3.64
N MET A 120 -16.45 -4.41 -3.36
CA MET A 120 -16.39 -5.43 -2.30
C MET A 120 -16.54 -4.83 -0.90
N GLN A 121 -16.02 -3.62 -0.66
CA GLN A 121 -16.25 -2.92 0.59
C GLN A 121 -17.75 -2.63 0.79
N HIS A 122 -18.43 -2.23 -0.29
CA HIS A 122 -19.87 -2.02 -0.25
C HIS A 122 -20.63 -3.30 0.10
N PHE A 123 -20.28 -4.42 -0.54
CA PHE A 123 -20.86 -5.72 -0.19
C PHE A 123 -20.64 -6.10 1.28
N LEU A 124 -19.45 -5.87 1.83
CA LEU A 124 -19.17 -6.13 3.25
C LEU A 124 -20.01 -5.23 4.16
N ASN A 125 -20.05 -3.92 3.89
CA ASN A 125 -20.88 -2.99 4.65
C ASN A 125 -22.35 -3.40 4.61
N TYR A 126 -22.84 -3.83 3.44
CA TYR A 126 -24.21 -4.27 3.23
C TYR A 126 -24.58 -5.50 4.08
N ILE A 127 -23.69 -6.49 4.17
CA ILE A 127 -23.90 -7.67 5.03
C ILE A 127 -23.56 -7.43 6.51
N GLY A 128 -23.15 -6.21 6.86
CA GLY A 128 -22.95 -5.77 8.24
C GLY A 128 -21.52 -5.92 8.78
N LEU A 129 -20.52 -5.87 7.90
CA LEU A 129 -19.10 -5.94 8.27
C LEU A 129 -18.36 -4.69 7.80
N ASN A 130 -17.64 -4.06 8.73
CA ASN A 130 -16.85 -2.85 8.46
C ASN A 130 -15.37 -3.02 8.86
N GLN A 131 -14.99 -4.13 9.51
CA GLN A 131 -13.62 -4.35 9.97
C GLN A 131 -13.17 -5.82 10.02
N SER A 132 -14.08 -6.79 10.24
CA SER A 132 -13.72 -8.19 10.49
C SER A 132 -13.55 -9.01 9.20
N TYR A 133 -12.67 -8.53 8.33
CA TYR A 133 -12.40 -9.14 7.04
C TYR A 133 -10.91 -9.16 6.69
N LEU A 134 -10.55 -10.06 5.78
CA LEU A 134 -9.23 -10.12 5.17
C LEU A 134 -9.37 -10.36 3.67
N PHE A 135 -8.64 -9.60 2.87
CA PHE A 135 -8.54 -9.74 1.42
C PHE A 135 -7.19 -10.32 1.06
N LEU A 136 -7.20 -11.41 0.30
CA LEU A 136 -6.04 -12.06 -0.30
C LEU A 136 -6.27 -12.21 -1.81
N ASN A 137 -5.23 -12.59 -2.55
CA ASN A 137 -5.29 -12.79 -4.00
C ASN A 137 -4.80 -14.18 -4.39
N THR A 138 -5.25 -14.66 -5.56
CA THR A 138 -4.69 -15.81 -6.26
C THR A 138 -3.21 -15.61 -6.57
N PHE A 139 -2.83 -14.41 -7.02
CA PHE A 139 -1.45 -13.98 -7.18
C PHE A 139 -1.17 -12.71 -6.37
N ILE A 140 -0.09 -12.72 -5.60
CA ILE A 140 0.38 -11.52 -4.90
C ILE A 140 1.03 -10.51 -5.87
N TYR A 141 1.45 -10.96 -7.06
CA TYR A 141 1.95 -10.07 -8.11
C TYR A 141 0.88 -9.80 -9.16
N SER A 142 0.75 -8.55 -9.58
CA SER A 142 -0.08 -8.22 -10.76
C SER A 142 0.42 -8.97 -11.98
N ILE A 143 -0.48 -9.54 -12.77
CA ILE A 143 -0.16 -10.18 -14.05
C ILE A 143 -0.21 -9.17 -15.21
N ARG A 144 0.46 -9.49 -16.32
CA ARG A 144 0.21 -8.85 -17.62
C ARG A 144 -1.07 -9.47 -18.22
N SER A 145 -1.88 -8.73 -18.97
CA SER A 145 -3.16 -9.24 -19.51
C SER A 145 -4.12 -9.77 -18.43
N GLN A 146 -5.10 -10.61 -18.78
CA GLN A 146 -6.00 -11.27 -17.83
C GLN A 146 -5.55 -12.69 -17.48
N TYR A 147 -6.06 -13.22 -16.37
CA TYR A 147 -5.90 -14.64 -16.02
C TYR A 147 -6.65 -15.47 -17.06
N GLN A 148 -5.98 -16.49 -17.59
CA GLN A 148 -6.54 -17.38 -18.62
C GLN A 148 -7.01 -16.65 -19.89
N ASP A 149 -6.44 -15.48 -20.16
CA ASP A 149 -6.73 -14.77 -21.40
C ASP A 149 -6.22 -15.59 -22.60
N VAL A 150 -7.11 -15.78 -23.57
CA VAL A 150 -6.83 -16.44 -24.85
C VAL A 150 -6.86 -15.46 -26.03
N GLU A 151 -7.28 -14.20 -25.80
CA GLU A 151 -7.50 -13.22 -26.86
C GLU A 151 -6.39 -12.17 -27.01
N VAL A 152 -6.29 -11.66 -28.23
CA VAL A 152 -5.36 -10.63 -28.69
C VAL A 152 -5.82 -9.27 -28.16
N ASP A 153 -4.95 -8.52 -27.48
CA ASP A 153 -5.17 -7.07 -27.38
C ASP A 153 -4.78 -6.42 -28.73
N GLU A 154 -5.77 -6.27 -29.62
CA GLU A 154 -5.60 -5.62 -30.93
C GLU A 154 -5.04 -4.20 -30.83
N LYS A 155 -5.10 -3.55 -29.65
CA LYS A 155 -4.63 -2.18 -29.43
C LYS A 155 -3.18 -2.09 -28.99
N THR A 156 -2.61 -3.10 -28.32
CA THR A 156 -1.21 -3.05 -27.86
C THR A 156 -0.23 -3.68 -28.84
N LYS A 157 -0.70 -4.47 -29.82
CA LYS A 157 0.15 -5.31 -30.69
C LYS A 157 1.09 -6.23 -29.89
N ASP A 158 0.83 -6.48 -28.61
CA ASP A 158 1.59 -7.45 -27.84
C ASP A 158 1.30 -8.83 -28.43
N GLU A 159 2.34 -9.47 -28.98
CA GLU A 159 2.27 -10.83 -29.52
C GLU A 159 1.71 -11.78 -28.44
N LYS A 160 0.86 -12.73 -28.85
CA LYS A 160 0.28 -13.77 -27.98
C LYS A 160 1.36 -14.31 -27.03
N LEU A 161 1.10 -14.30 -25.72
CA LEU A 161 1.89 -15.13 -24.79
C LEU A 161 1.47 -16.59 -25.07
N PRO A 162 2.33 -17.44 -25.67
CA PRO A 162 1.96 -18.83 -25.92
C PRO A 162 1.62 -19.51 -24.59
N ASN A 163 0.49 -20.23 -24.52
CA ASN A 163 0.08 -21.02 -23.35
C ASN A 163 -0.19 -20.20 -22.06
N ALA A 164 -0.57 -18.91 -22.18
CA ALA A 164 -0.99 -18.13 -21.01
C ALA A 164 -2.08 -18.84 -20.20
N PHE A 165 -3.00 -19.53 -20.88
CA PHE A 165 -4.02 -20.35 -20.24
C PHE A 165 -3.44 -21.51 -19.41
N GLU A 166 -2.73 -22.47 -20.01
CA GLU A 166 -2.22 -23.62 -19.25
C GLU A 166 -1.18 -23.20 -18.22
N GLY A 167 -0.37 -22.19 -18.54
CA GLY A 167 0.66 -21.65 -17.66
C GLY A 167 0.07 -20.97 -16.44
N ASP A 168 -0.97 -20.15 -16.62
CA ASP A 168 -1.68 -19.53 -15.50
C ASP A 168 -2.36 -20.57 -14.62
N VAL A 169 -3.02 -21.56 -15.24
CA VAL A 169 -3.68 -22.65 -14.52
C VAL A 169 -2.65 -23.45 -13.74
N TRP A 170 -1.49 -23.77 -14.32
CA TRP A 170 -0.45 -24.48 -13.58
C TRP A 170 0.11 -23.62 -12.44
N LEU A 171 0.50 -22.38 -12.71
CA LEU A 171 1.07 -21.48 -11.69
C LEU A 171 0.10 -21.27 -10.52
N ALA A 172 -1.19 -21.03 -10.81
CA ALA A 172 -2.18 -20.73 -9.78
C ALA A 172 -2.84 -21.97 -9.17
N GLN A 173 -3.08 -23.04 -9.92
CA GLN A 173 -4.01 -24.10 -9.50
C GLN A 173 -3.34 -25.47 -9.34
N SER A 174 -2.13 -25.68 -9.85
CA SER A 174 -1.41 -26.93 -9.61
C SER A 174 -0.92 -26.99 -8.18
N LEU A 175 -1.26 -28.03 -7.41
CA LEU A 175 -0.71 -28.24 -6.06
C LEU A 175 0.80 -28.49 -6.07
N GLU A 176 1.39 -28.78 -7.23
CA GLU A 176 2.85 -28.84 -7.40
C GLU A 176 3.49 -27.47 -7.62
N SER A 177 2.71 -26.45 -7.99
CA SER A 177 3.23 -25.10 -8.21
C SER A 177 3.63 -24.46 -6.88
N PRO A 178 4.88 -23.96 -6.75
CA PRO A 178 5.30 -23.24 -5.54
C PRO A 178 4.40 -22.05 -5.21
N ILE A 179 3.82 -21.39 -6.21
CA ILE A 179 2.89 -20.26 -6.04
C ILE A 179 1.56 -20.72 -5.42
N ALA A 180 0.99 -21.81 -5.94
CA ALA A 180 -0.28 -22.32 -5.45
C ALA A 180 -0.15 -22.89 -4.02
N ARG A 181 0.95 -23.60 -3.73
CA ARG A 181 1.26 -24.08 -2.37
C ARG A 181 1.40 -22.92 -1.40
N HIS A 182 2.24 -21.93 -1.73
CA HIS A 182 2.42 -20.74 -0.92
C HIS A 182 1.08 -20.04 -0.64
N ARG A 183 0.21 -19.88 -1.63
CA ARG A 183 -1.12 -19.30 -1.42
C ARG A 183 -2.00 -20.15 -0.50
N ASN A 184 -2.08 -21.46 -0.73
CA ASN A 184 -2.94 -22.35 0.06
C ASN A 184 -2.46 -22.40 1.53
N GLU A 185 -1.15 -22.46 1.76
CA GLU A 185 -0.55 -22.38 3.10
C GLU A 185 -0.92 -21.06 3.81
N LEU A 186 -1.00 -19.94 3.08
CA LEU A 186 -1.48 -18.67 3.64
C LEU A 186 -2.96 -18.76 4.04
N PHE A 187 -3.79 -19.41 3.21
CA PHE A 187 -5.20 -19.62 3.54
C PHE A 187 -5.36 -20.50 4.78
N ASP A 188 -4.53 -21.53 4.92
CA ASP A 188 -4.52 -22.43 6.09
C ASP A 188 -4.11 -21.69 7.37
N LEU A 189 -3.12 -20.79 7.29
CA LEU A 189 -2.75 -19.93 8.40
C LEU A 189 -3.91 -19.01 8.82
N VAL A 190 -4.69 -18.50 7.87
CA VAL A 190 -5.89 -17.69 8.18
C VAL A 190 -6.93 -18.53 8.91
N LEU A 191 -7.22 -19.75 8.46
CA LEU A 191 -8.14 -20.68 9.17
C LEU A 191 -7.64 -20.98 10.58
N LYS A 192 -6.36 -21.34 10.71
CA LYS A 192 -5.73 -21.67 12.00
C LYS A 192 -5.83 -20.52 12.99
N GLN A 193 -5.62 -19.28 12.54
CA GLN A 193 -5.68 -18.10 13.41
C GLN A 193 -7.09 -17.58 13.67
N ASN A 194 -8.07 -17.98 12.87
CA ASN A 194 -9.45 -17.51 12.94
C ASN A 194 -10.42 -18.69 12.87
N PRO A 195 -10.53 -19.49 13.94
CA PRO A 195 -11.53 -20.56 14.04
C PRO A 195 -12.98 -20.08 13.91
N ASP A 196 -13.21 -18.77 14.07
CA ASP A 196 -14.50 -18.10 13.86
C ASP A 196 -14.70 -17.60 12.41
N LEU A 197 -13.88 -18.04 11.43
CA LEU A 197 -14.14 -17.71 10.03
C LEU A 197 -15.49 -18.30 9.60
N ARG A 198 -16.35 -17.47 9.00
CA ARG A 198 -17.73 -17.82 8.64
C ARG A 198 -17.96 -17.89 7.15
N LEU A 199 -17.29 -17.03 6.39
CA LEU A 199 -17.56 -16.88 4.96
C LEU A 199 -16.26 -16.68 4.17
N VAL A 200 -16.15 -17.40 3.05
CA VAL A 200 -15.14 -17.15 2.02
C VAL A 200 -15.84 -16.65 0.76
N VAL A 201 -15.40 -15.50 0.25
CA VAL A 201 -15.94 -14.87 -0.96
C VAL A 201 -14.91 -14.92 -2.09
N ALA A 202 -15.18 -15.69 -3.13
CA ALA A 202 -14.35 -15.79 -4.32
C ALA A 202 -14.78 -14.80 -5.41
N VAL A 203 -13.92 -13.83 -5.74
CA VAL A 203 -14.22 -12.73 -6.66
C VAL A 203 -13.61 -13.00 -8.05
N GLY A 204 -14.43 -13.41 -9.00
CA GLY A 204 -13.99 -13.72 -10.37
C GLY A 204 -13.40 -15.12 -10.55
N SER A 205 -13.05 -15.45 -11.80
CA SER A 205 -12.68 -16.81 -12.21
C SER A 205 -11.44 -17.34 -11.51
N GLY A 206 -10.34 -16.59 -11.49
CA GLY A 206 -9.11 -17.06 -10.86
C GLY A 206 -9.22 -17.24 -9.35
N ALA A 207 -10.05 -16.46 -8.68
CA ALA A 207 -10.35 -16.67 -7.25
C ALA A 207 -11.18 -17.93 -7.01
N LYS A 208 -12.21 -18.14 -7.85
CA LYS A 208 -13.07 -19.33 -7.77
C LYS A 208 -12.26 -20.60 -7.98
N ASP A 209 -11.41 -20.63 -9.01
CA ASP A 209 -10.50 -21.75 -9.25
C ASP A 209 -9.58 -22.00 -8.04
N SER A 210 -9.05 -20.95 -7.41
CA SER A 210 -8.18 -21.05 -6.22
C SER A 210 -8.91 -21.64 -5.01
N VAL A 211 -10.15 -21.22 -4.76
CA VAL A 211 -10.98 -21.78 -3.66
C VAL A 211 -11.30 -23.25 -3.94
N GLN A 212 -11.65 -23.61 -5.18
CA GLN A 212 -11.90 -25.02 -5.53
C GLN A 212 -10.66 -25.89 -5.34
N THR A 213 -9.48 -25.38 -5.73
CA THR A 213 -8.20 -26.08 -5.52
C THR A 213 -7.87 -26.21 -4.03
N TRP A 214 -8.17 -25.19 -3.22
CA TRP A 214 -7.94 -25.20 -1.78
C TRP A 214 -8.84 -26.21 -1.05
N VAL A 215 -10.14 -26.26 -1.39
CA VAL A 215 -11.07 -27.29 -0.89
C VAL A 215 -10.58 -28.70 -1.23
N LYS A 216 -10.15 -28.92 -2.48
CA LYS A 216 -9.60 -30.22 -2.90
C LYS A 216 -8.33 -30.61 -2.15
N ALA A 217 -7.47 -29.64 -1.83
CA ALA A 217 -6.27 -29.88 -1.03
C ALA A 217 -6.61 -30.36 0.40
N HIS A 218 -7.82 -30.06 0.89
CA HIS A 218 -8.36 -30.50 2.18
C HIS A 218 -9.24 -31.75 2.06
N GLY A 219 -9.25 -32.42 0.90
CA GLY A 219 -10.03 -33.63 0.66
C GLY A 219 -11.51 -33.39 0.34
N GLY A 220 -11.93 -32.14 0.18
CA GLY A 220 -13.31 -31.82 -0.22
C GLY A 220 -13.53 -31.94 -1.73
N GLU A 221 -14.80 -32.05 -2.13
CA GLU A 221 -15.20 -32.12 -3.53
C GLU A 221 -15.94 -30.85 -3.98
N CYS A 222 -15.91 -30.56 -5.29
CA CYS A 222 -16.69 -29.48 -5.90
C CYS A 222 -17.43 -30.03 -7.12
N THR A 223 -18.75 -30.00 -7.09
CA THR A 223 -19.57 -30.68 -8.11
C THR A 223 -19.75 -29.88 -9.40
N LYS A 224 -19.55 -28.56 -9.36
CA LYS A 224 -19.70 -27.67 -10.51
C LYS A 224 -18.47 -26.81 -10.73
N PHE A 225 -18.08 -26.65 -11.99
CA PHE A 225 -16.95 -25.80 -12.38
C PHE A 225 -17.23 -24.33 -12.04
N ARG A 226 -16.31 -23.67 -11.33
CA ARG A 226 -16.39 -22.24 -10.94
C ARG A 226 -17.60 -21.82 -10.12
N ASP A 227 -18.30 -22.79 -9.57
CA ASP A 227 -19.36 -22.56 -8.63
C ASP A 227 -18.89 -23.04 -7.26
N VAL A 228 -18.27 -22.13 -6.50
CA VAL A 228 -17.75 -22.45 -5.17
C VAL A 228 -18.87 -22.80 -4.18
N SER A 229 -20.13 -22.46 -4.49
CA SER A 229 -21.28 -22.89 -3.69
C SER A 229 -21.48 -24.40 -3.69
N SER A 230 -20.96 -25.07 -4.71
CA SER A 230 -21.08 -26.50 -4.95
C SER A 230 -19.97 -27.33 -4.31
N CYS A 231 -19.06 -26.66 -3.61
CA CYS A 231 -17.93 -27.26 -2.92
C CYS A 231 -18.29 -27.63 -1.48
N ASP A 232 -17.71 -28.73 -1.00
CA ASP A 232 -17.77 -29.10 0.41
C ASP A 232 -16.95 -28.10 1.24
N ALA A 233 -17.63 -27.15 1.88
CA ALA A 233 -17.01 -26.14 2.72
C ALA A 233 -16.58 -26.69 4.09
N SER A 234 -17.13 -27.84 4.52
CA SER A 234 -16.93 -28.38 5.87
C SER A 234 -15.47 -28.79 6.11
N VAL A 235 -14.73 -29.12 5.06
CA VAL A 235 -13.29 -29.44 5.12
C VAL A 235 -12.43 -28.23 5.50
N LEU A 236 -12.95 -27.00 5.34
CA LEU A 236 -12.28 -25.77 5.74
C LEU A 236 -12.69 -25.31 7.14
N GLY A 237 -13.79 -25.83 7.67
CA GLY A 237 -14.28 -25.54 9.01
C GLY A 237 -15.79 -25.76 9.11
N PRO A 238 -16.30 -26.12 10.29
CA PRO A 238 -17.70 -26.52 10.46
C PRO A 238 -18.72 -25.40 10.23
N ASN A 239 -18.27 -24.14 10.28
CA ASN A 239 -19.12 -22.96 10.13
C ASN A 239 -18.80 -22.13 8.87
N VAL A 240 -17.87 -22.63 8.02
CA VAL A 240 -17.41 -21.90 6.85
C VAL A 240 -18.37 -22.14 5.69
N GLU A 241 -18.77 -21.05 5.05
CA GLU A 241 -19.58 -21.05 3.84
C GLU A 241 -18.81 -20.44 2.67
N LEU A 242 -19.13 -20.89 1.44
CA LEU A 242 -18.44 -20.47 0.22
C LEU A 242 -19.40 -19.74 -0.73
N ILE A 243 -19.06 -18.52 -1.11
CA ILE A 243 -19.83 -17.70 -2.05
C ILE A 243 -18.92 -17.21 -3.18
N GLY A 244 -19.40 -17.29 -4.41
CA GLY A 244 -18.70 -16.79 -5.59
C GLY A 244 -19.44 -15.61 -6.21
N VAL A 245 -18.72 -14.53 -6.51
CA VAL A 245 -19.27 -13.36 -7.22
C VAL A 245 -18.54 -13.11 -8.54
N LEU A 246 -19.22 -12.45 -9.46
CA LEU A 246 -18.61 -11.92 -10.67
C LEU A 246 -17.63 -10.78 -10.32
N HIS A 247 -16.56 -10.65 -11.11
CA HIS A 247 -15.52 -9.64 -10.88
C HIS A 247 -16.02 -8.22 -11.26
N PRO A 248 -16.13 -7.25 -10.32
CA PRO A 248 -16.66 -5.91 -10.60
C PRO A 248 -15.93 -5.14 -11.70
N GLY A 249 -14.62 -5.35 -11.83
CA GLY A 249 -13.79 -4.73 -12.87
C GLY A 249 -14.19 -5.10 -14.31
N ALA A 250 -15.06 -6.09 -14.53
CA ALA A 250 -15.54 -6.47 -15.86
C ALA A 250 -16.24 -5.31 -16.59
N LYS A 251 -16.89 -4.38 -15.87
CA LYS A 251 -17.49 -3.15 -16.46
C LYS A 251 -16.48 -2.32 -17.25
N GLY A 252 -15.22 -2.33 -16.80
CA GLY A 252 -14.13 -1.59 -17.42
C GLY A 252 -13.67 -2.17 -18.76
N GLN A 253 -14.06 -3.41 -19.08
CA GLN A 253 -13.68 -4.12 -20.30
C GLN A 253 -14.75 -4.05 -21.40
N ALA A 254 -15.94 -3.54 -21.09
CA ALA A 254 -17.02 -3.39 -22.07
C ALA A 254 -16.59 -2.54 -23.28
N LYS A 255 -16.87 -3.02 -24.49
CA LYS A 255 -16.53 -2.36 -25.76
C LYS A 255 -17.47 -1.20 -26.08
N ASN A 256 -18.71 -1.26 -25.58
CA ASN A 256 -19.73 -0.22 -25.77
C ASN A 256 -20.67 -0.12 -24.55
N ASP A 257 -21.56 0.88 -24.56
CA ASP A 257 -22.45 1.15 -23.43
C ASP A 257 -23.55 0.09 -23.24
N ALA A 258 -24.00 -0.58 -24.32
CA ALA A 258 -24.99 -1.65 -24.21
C ALA A 258 -24.40 -2.88 -23.49
N GLU A 259 -23.20 -3.29 -23.88
CA GLU A 259 -22.43 -4.34 -23.21
C GLU A 259 -22.13 -3.95 -21.75
N ARG A 260 -21.77 -2.70 -21.49
CA ARG A 260 -21.55 -2.20 -20.12
C ARG A 260 -22.80 -2.34 -19.27
N LYS A 261 -23.98 -2.00 -19.79
CA LYS A 261 -25.27 -2.17 -19.10
C LYS A 261 -25.58 -3.64 -18.83
N GLN A 262 -25.32 -4.52 -19.79
CA GLN A 262 -25.52 -5.96 -19.63
C GLN A 262 -24.60 -6.54 -18.53
N ILE A 263 -23.31 -6.15 -18.54
CA ILE A 263 -22.35 -6.56 -17.51
C ILE A 263 -22.76 -6.01 -16.14
N ALA A 264 -23.20 -4.75 -16.05
CA ALA A 264 -23.69 -4.16 -14.81
C ALA A 264 -24.90 -4.92 -14.25
N ALA A 265 -25.90 -5.24 -15.09
CA ALA A 265 -27.05 -6.04 -14.67
C ALA A 265 -26.65 -7.47 -14.23
N GLY A 266 -25.64 -8.06 -14.88
CA GLY A 266 -25.08 -9.35 -14.46
C GLY A 266 -24.38 -9.28 -13.10
N LEU A 267 -23.62 -8.22 -12.85
CA LEU A 267 -22.97 -7.97 -11.57
C LEU A 267 -24.01 -7.78 -10.47
N GLU A 268 -25.00 -6.93 -10.67
CA GLU A 268 -26.08 -6.70 -9.71
C GLU A 268 -26.78 -8.01 -9.33
N ARG A 269 -27.15 -8.84 -10.32
CA ARG A 269 -27.72 -10.18 -10.05
C ARG A 269 -26.77 -11.08 -9.27
N SER A 270 -25.48 -11.08 -9.61
CA SER A 270 -24.48 -11.91 -8.93
C SER A 270 -24.30 -11.52 -7.47
N PHE A 271 -24.27 -10.22 -7.17
CA PHE A 271 -24.13 -9.73 -5.80
C PHE A 271 -25.44 -9.85 -5.01
N GLN A 272 -26.60 -9.65 -5.65
CA GLN A 272 -27.88 -9.93 -5.03
C GLN A 272 -27.99 -11.40 -4.62
N ALA A 273 -27.64 -12.34 -5.51
CA ALA A 273 -27.66 -13.77 -5.17
C ALA A 273 -26.71 -14.12 -4.01
N ALA A 274 -25.56 -13.47 -3.93
CA ALA A 274 -24.64 -13.59 -2.80
C ALA A 274 -25.25 -13.04 -1.49
N ALA A 275 -25.91 -11.88 -1.56
CA ALA A 275 -26.61 -11.28 -0.45
C ALA A 275 -27.78 -12.17 0.04
N ASP A 276 -28.60 -12.69 -0.87
CA ASP A 276 -29.72 -13.59 -0.54
C ASP A 276 -29.22 -14.86 0.14
N ARG A 277 -28.06 -15.38 -0.28
CA ARG A 277 -27.44 -16.52 0.41
C ARG A 277 -26.99 -16.16 1.83
N ALA A 278 -26.37 -15.00 2.02
CA ALA A 278 -26.02 -14.55 3.37
C ALA A 278 -27.28 -14.36 4.24
N ALA A 279 -28.35 -13.79 3.69
CA ALA A 279 -29.64 -13.64 4.38
C ALA A 279 -30.23 -14.99 4.80
N ARG A 280 -30.22 -15.99 3.90
CA ARG A 280 -30.63 -17.38 4.22
C ARG A 280 -29.83 -17.96 5.39
N LEU A 281 -28.51 -17.84 5.37
CA LEU A 281 -27.66 -18.38 6.42
C LEU A 281 -27.90 -17.68 7.77
N ILE A 282 -28.10 -16.37 7.76
CA ILE A 282 -28.47 -15.59 8.95
C ILE A 282 -29.88 -15.95 9.45
N HIS A 283 -30.82 -16.23 8.55
CA HIS A 283 -32.16 -16.68 8.93
C HIS A 283 -32.11 -18.01 9.69
N LEU A 284 -31.34 -18.98 9.16
CA LEU A 284 -31.16 -20.29 9.77
C LEU A 284 -30.40 -20.22 11.10
N ASN A 285 -29.44 -19.29 11.20
CA ASN A 285 -28.67 -19.05 12.41
C ASN A 285 -28.33 -17.56 12.53
N PRO A 286 -29.06 -16.78 13.36
CA PRO A 286 -28.83 -15.34 13.52
C PRO A 286 -27.41 -14.96 13.96
N ASP A 287 -26.73 -15.87 14.67
CA ASP A 287 -25.37 -15.70 15.17
C ASP A 287 -24.30 -16.21 14.19
N TRP A 288 -24.68 -16.75 13.03
CA TRP A 288 -23.73 -17.29 12.04
C TRP A 288 -22.75 -16.21 11.57
N LEU A 289 -23.23 -15.00 11.27
CA LEU A 289 -22.40 -13.87 10.89
C LEU A 289 -22.75 -12.66 11.76
N PRO A 290 -22.10 -12.47 12.92
CA PRO A 290 -22.40 -11.37 13.81
C PRO A 290 -21.90 -10.04 13.24
N LEU A 291 -22.69 -8.98 13.43
CA LEU A 291 -22.33 -7.62 13.04
C LEU A 291 -21.01 -7.19 13.64
N ASP A 292 -20.27 -6.37 12.90
CA ASP A 292 -19.17 -5.61 13.49
C ASP A 292 -19.71 -4.45 14.33
N GLU A 293 -18.91 -4.00 15.28
CA GLU A 293 -19.27 -2.87 16.14
C GLU A 293 -19.59 -1.62 15.29
N GLY A 294 -20.75 -1.02 15.56
CA GLY A 294 -21.25 0.14 14.82
C GLY A 294 -21.66 -0.14 13.37
N ALA A 295 -21.59 -1.38 12.90
CA ALA A 295 -22.09 -1.76 11.57
C ALA A 295 -23.61 -1.95 11.60
N THR A 296 -24.23 -1.79 10.43
CA THR A 296 -25.65 -2.03 10.21
C THR A 296 -25.83 -2.94 9.02
N ARG A 297 -26.89 -3.75 9.01
CA ARG A 297 -27.32 -4.50 7.82
C ARG A 297 -28.83 -4.37 7.60
N PRO A 298 -29.33 -4.54 6.37
CA PRO A 298 -30.76 -4.71 6.12
C PRO A 298 -31.36 -5.86 6.94
N ASN A 299 -32.66 -5.81 7.25
CA ASN A 299 -33.30 -6.91 7.96
C ASN A 299 -33.47 -8.11 7.02
N VAL A 300 -33.46 -9.31 7.58
CA VAL A 300 -33.81 -10.51 6.81
C VAL A 300 -35.32 -10.52 6.56
N LEU A 301 -35.71 -10.71 5.31
CA LEU A 301 -37.09 -10.81 4.85
C LEU A 301 -37.34 -12.22 4.33
N VAL A 302 -38.40 -12.84 4.85
CA VAL A 302 -38.91 -14.14 4.41
C VAL A 302 -40.19 -13.88 3.62
N GLN A 303 -40.25 -14.37 2.38
CA GLN A 303 -41.40 -14.25 1.50
C GLN A 303 -41.85 -15.65 1.08
N GLU A 304 -43.14 -15.92 1.18
CA GLU A 304 -43.76 -17.15 0.72
C GLU A 304 -44.48 -16.86 -0.60
N ASP A 305 -44.26 -17.69 -1.62
CA ASP A 305 -45.00 -17.59 -2.88
C ASP A 305 -46.39 -18.26 -2.77
N GLU A 306 -47.20 -18.16 -3.83
CA GLU A 306 -48.55 -18.75 -3.86
C GLU A 306 -48.56 -20.29 -3.74
N GLU A 307 -47.41 -20.93 -3.96
CA GLU A 307 -47.22 -22.38 -3.87
C GLU A 307 -46.68 -22.81 -2.49
N GLY A 308 -46.43 -21.86 -1.58
CA GLY A 308 -45.89 -22.12 -0.24
C GLY A 308 -44.36 -22.23 -0.20
N ASN A 309 -43.64 -21.88 -1.29
CA ASN A 309 -42.19 -21.91 -1.29
C ASN A 309 -41.62 -20.67 -0.60
N GLU A 310 -40.74 -20.90 0.37
CA GLU A 310 -40.05 -19.83 1.08
C GLU A 310 -38.85 -19.30 0.28
N SER A 311 -38.79 -17.98 0.13
CA SER A 311 -37.62 -17.24 -0.34
C SER A 311 -37.14 -16.28 0.74
N VAL A 312 -35.84 -16.30 1.01
CA VAL A 312 -35.22 -15.46 2.03
C VAL A 312 -34.22 -14.52 1.37
N THR A 313 -34.37 -13.23 1.67
CA THR A 313 -33.55 -12.13 1.16
C THR A 313 -33.38 -11.07 2.25
N PHE A 314 -32.83 -9.93 1.89
CA PHE A 314 -32.80 -8.73 2.71
C PHE A 314 -33.97 -7.81 2.34
N ASP A 315 -34.53 -7.09 3.32
CA ASP A 315 -35.66 -6.15 3.14
C ASP A 315 -35.31 -4.96 2.23
N LYS A 316 -34.03 -4.70 2.04
CA LYS A 316 -33.48 -3.80 1.03
C LYS A 316 -32.81 -4.63 -0.04
N ARG A 317 -32.95 -4.23 -1.30
CA ARG A 317 -32.22 -4.83 -2.41
C ARG A 317 -30.76 -4.35 -2.41
N TYR A 318 -29.84 -5.21 -2.80
CA TYR A 318 -28.44 -4.84 -3.04
C TYR A 318 -28.36 -3.87 -4.23
N ASP A 319 -27.74 -2.71 -4.02
CA ASP A 319 -27.42 -1.75 -5.07
C ASP A 319 -25.93 -1.81 -5.43
N ASP A 320 -25.62 -1.98 -6.72
CA ASP A 320 -24.23 -2.03 -7.18
C ASP A 320 -23.58 -0.63 -7.12
N ARG A 321 -22.94 -0.33 -5.99
CA ARG A 321 -22.21 0.90 -5.74
C ARG A 321 -20.81 0.65 -5.14
N ASN A 322 -20.09 1.74 -4.97
CA ASN A 322 -18.73 1.76 -4.41
C ASN A 322 -18.74 2.51 -3.07
N ASP A 323 -18.34 1.82 -2.01
CA ASP A 323 -18.06 2.43 -0.71
C ASP A 323 -16.52 2.59 -0.57
N PRO A 324 -16.04 3.66 0.09
CA PRO A 324 -14.61 3.91 0.19
C PRO A 324 -13.92 2.85 1.06
N VAL A 325 -12.68 2.53 0.71
CA VAL A 325 -11.83 1.65 1.53
C VAL A 325 -11.44 2.38 2.82
N PRO A 326 -11.63 1.79 4.01
CA PRO A 326 -11.31 2.44 5.29
C PRO A 326 -9.83 2.81 5.44
N HIS A 327 -9.54 3.90 6.17
CA HIS A 327 -8.17 4.33 6.45
C HIS A 327 -7.36 3.26 7.21
N ARG A 328 -8.01 2.52 8.12
CA ARG A 328 -7.45 1.37 8.86
C ARG A 328 -6.95 0.20 8.01
N ASP A 329 -7.18 0.24 6.69
CA ASP A 329 -6.71 -0.79 5.75
C ASP A 329 -5.47 -0.35 4.98
N PHE A 330 -4.99 0.89 5.19
CA PHE A 330 -3.80 1.45 4.56
C PHE A 330 -2.72 1.74 5.60
N SER A 331 -1.45 1.69 5.20
CA SER A 331 -0.36 2.15 6.06
C SER A 331 -0.50 3.63 6.40
N PHE A 332 -0.05 4.02 7.59
CA PHE A 332 -0.11 5.41 8.04
C PHE A 332 0.59 6.34 7.04
N GLY A 333 -0.03 7.48 6.72
CA GLY A 333 0.55 8.51 5.86
C GLY A 333 0.33 8.28 4.35
N LEU A 334 -0.38 7.22 3.94
CA LEU A 334 -0.80 7.08 2.55
C LEU A 334 -1.80 8.19 2.16
N ILE A 335 -1.74 8.64 0.91
CA ILE A 335 -2.63 9.68 0.38
C ILE A 335 -4.11 9.30 0.51
N TRP A 336 -4.95 10.28 0.86
CA TRP A 336 -6.37 10.04 1.21
C TRP A 336 -7.27 9.69 0.03
N THR A 337 -6.89 10.07 -1.19
CA THR A 337 -7.63 9.68 -2.40
C THR A 337 -7.58 8.17 -2.66
N MET A 338 -6.55 7.47 -2.16
CA MET A 338 -6.41 6.03 -2.41
C MET A 338 -7.61 5.23 -1.89
N GLY A 339 -8.26 4.44 -2.75
CA GLY A 339 -9.48 3.72 -2.38
C GLY A 339 -10.73 4.58 -2.19
N LYS A 340 -10.75 5.80 -2.77
CA LYS A 340 -11.92 6.68 -2.86
C LYS A 340 -12.32 6.83 -4.33
N GLY A 341 -13.62 6.73 -4.62
CA GLY A 341 -14.18 7.19 -5.90
C GLY A 341 -13.80 6.38 -7.16
N SER A 342 -13.41 5.10 -7.01
CA SER A 342 -12.82 4.21 -8.05
C SER A 342 -11.28 4.24 -8.10
N THR A 343 -10.69 3.91 -9.25
CA THR A 343 -9.25 3.88 -9.48
C THR A 343 -8.66 5.29 -9.44
N THR A 344 -7.58 5.47 -8.68
CA THR A 344 -6.96 6.79 -8.40
C THR A 344 -5.50 6.89 -8.85
N SER A 345 -5.02 5.91 -9.62
CA SER A 345 -3.71 5.97 -10.25
C SER A 345 -3.69 5.40 -11.68
N ASN A 346 -2.71 5.86 -12.46
CA ASN A 346 -2.42 5.39 -13.80
C ASN A 346 -1.06 4.67 -13.85
N ARG A 347 -0.92 3.71 -14.76
CA ARG A 347 0.38 3.08 -15.04
C ARG A 347 1.04 3.73 -16.25
N GLN A 348 2.34 4.01 -16.15
CA GLN A 348 3.16 4.48 -17.26
C GLN A 348 4.50 3.74 -17.25
N GLY A 349 4.58 2.60 -17.96
CA GLY A 349 5.76 1.74 -17.94
C GLY A 349 6.08 1.19 -16.55
N ALA A 350 7.30 1.41 -16.06
CA ALA A 350 7.73 1.09 -14.70
C ALA A 350 7.32 2.15 -13.65
N SER A 351 6.46 3.11 -14.03
CA SER A 351 5.97 4.18 -13.16
C SER A 351 4.49 3.99 -12.80
N ILE A 352 4.10 4.54 -11.65
CA ILE A 352 2.70 4.75 -11.25
C ILE A 352 2.48 6.24 -11.05
N VAL A 353 1.32 6.71 -11.51
CA VAL A 353 0.90 8.11 -11.48
C VAL A 353 -0.39 8.24 -10.66
N PRO A 354 -0.33 8.40 -9.32
CA PRO A 354 -1.49 8.80 -8.54
C PRO A 354 -1.99 10.19 -8.96
N PHE A 355 -3.30 10.40 -8.84
CA PHE A 355 -3.94 11.66 -9.17
C PHE A 355 -5.00 12.08 -8.14
N SER A 356 -5.30 13.38 -8.07
CA SER A 356 -6.25 13.99 -7.14
C SER A 356 -7.72 13.76 -7.54
N ASP A 357 -8.67 14.33 -6.80
CA ASP A 357 -10.10 14.23 -7.15
C ASP A 357 -10.44 15.01 -8.44
N ASP A 358 -9.63 16.04 -8.76
CA ASP A 358 -9.67 16.77 -10.04
C ASP A 358 -8.83 16.08 -11.14
N GLY A 359 -8.11 15.01 -10.76
CA GLY A 359 -7.34 14.18 -11.66
C GLY A 359 -8.19 13.24 -12.51
N HIS A 360 -7.56 12.65 -13.53
CA HIS A 360 -8.24 11.79 -14.49
C HIS A 360 -7.51 10.48 -14.76
N TYR A 361 -8.31 9.43 -14.91
CA TYR A 361 -7.83 8.13 -15.38
C TYR A 361 -7.51 8.17 -16.89
N ALA A 362 -6.34 7.68 -17.25
CA ALA A 362 -5.70 7.84 -18.57
C ALA A 362 -6.36 7.03 -19.72
N LYS A 363 -7.53 6.40 -19.51
CA LYS A 363 -8.34 5.86 -20.63
C LYS A 363 -8.73 6.94 -21.64
N ASN A 364 -8.74 8.20 -21.20
CA ASN A 364 -8.92 9.36 -22.06
C ASN A 364 -7.54 9.88 -22.51
N ARG A 365 -7.08 9.54 -23.73
CA ARG A 365 -5.88 10.10 -24.40
C ARG A 365 -5.82 11.66 -24.44
N LYS A 366 -6.88 12.32 -23.97
CA LYS A 366 -7.01 13.78 -23.81
C LYS A 366 -6.17 14.34 -22.65
N TYR A 367 -5.71 13.53 -21.71
CA TYR A 367 -5.00 13.97 -20.51
C TYR A 367 -3.60 13.34 -20.41
N GLU A 368 -2.70 13.76 -21.31
CA GLU A 368 -1.27 13.55 -21.11
C GLU A 368 -0.76 14.64 -20.16
N VAL A 369 0.05 14.27 -19.18
CA VAL A 369 0.65 15.19 -18.21
C VAL A 369 2.16 15.20 -18.38
N TYR A 370 2.75 16.39 -18.31
CA TYR A 370 4.18 16.58 -18.46
C TYR A 370 4.90 16.48 -17.12
N PHE A 371 5.87 15.57 -17.08
CA PHE A 371 6.76 15.34 -15.94
C PHE A 371 8.19 15.77 -16.30
N PRO A 372 8.78 16.77 -15.61
CA PRO A 372 10.06 17.36 -16.00
C PRO A 372 11.25 16.41 -16.06
N ARG A 373 11.24 15.30 -15.32
CA ARG A 373 12.35 14.35 -15.17
C ARG A 373 12.07 12.98 -15.80
N SER A 374 11.05 12.86 -16.65
CA SER A 374 10.65 11.57 -17.23
C SER A 374 11.79 10.83 -17.96
N GLU A 375 12.63 11.53 -18.71
CA GLU A 375 13.77 10.94 -19.44
C GLU A 375 14.99 10.66 -18.55
N SER A 376 15.15 11.41 -17.46
CA SER A 376 16.31 11.29 -16.57
C SER A 376 16.13 10.20 -15.51
N ILE A 377 14.91 9.73 -15.24
CA ILE A 377 14.66 8.72 -14.20
C ILE A 377 15.27 7.35 -14.56
N ASN A 378 15.28 7.01 -15.85
CA ASN A 378 15.96 5.81 -16.38
C ASN A 378 17.49 5.91 -16.32
N LYS A 379 18.02 7.13 -16.13
CA LYS A 379 19.46 7.42 -16.00
C LYS A 379 19.86 7.64 -14.54
N ILE A 380 18.97 7.42 -13.57
CA ILE A 380 19.33 7.49 -12.16
C ILE A 380 20.38 6.42 -11.86
N GLU A 381 21.58 6.89 -11.52
CA GLU A 381 22.72 6.05 -11.17
C GLU A 381 22.42 5.21 -9.93
N TYR A 382 22.97 4.00 -9.92
CA TYR A 382 23.00 3.14 -8.74
C TYR A 382 23.71 3.88 -7.60
N SER A 383 22.98 4.21 -6.55
CA SER A 383 23.49 4.97 -5.40
C SER A 383 22.64 4.72 -4.17
N GLY A 384 23.30 4.57 -3.02
CA GLY A 384 22.68 4.38 -1.70
C GLY A 384 22.12 2.97 -1.42
N TYR A 385 21.86 2.15 -2.44
CA TYR A 385 21.38 0.76 -2.26
C TYR A 385 22.51 -0.15 -1.79
N GLN A 386 22.24 -1.00 -0.79
CA GLN A 386 23.17 -2.03 -0.33
C GLN A 386 22.66 -3.39 -0.80
N GLU A 387 23.50 -4.14 -1.50
CA GLU A 387 23.17 -5.53 -1.83
C GLU A 387 23.20 -6.37 -0.55
N ILE A 388 22.15 -7.14 -0.32
CA ILE A 388 22.06 -8.10 0.78
C ILE A 388 21.82 -9.45 0.12
N GLU A 389 22.60 -10.45 0.51
CA GLU A 389 22.49 -11.80 -0.04
C GLU A 389 21.06 -12.34 0.18
N GLY A 390 20.46 -12.88 -0.88
CA GLY A 390 19.08 -13.40 -0.87
C GLY A 390 17.99 -12.36 -1.14
N ASP A 391 18.28 -11.06 -0.98
CA ASP A 391 17.33 -9.99 -1.28
C ASP A 391 17.39 -9.58 -2.76
N VAL A 392 16.24 -9.17 -3.30
CA VAL A 392 16.11 -8.53 -4.63
C VAL A 392 15.57 -7.11 -4.48
N SER A 393 15.85 -6.22 -5.44
CA SER A 393 15.48 -4.79 -5.25
C SER A 393 13.97 -4.53 -5.28
N TYR A 394 13.21 -5.44 -5.88
CA TYR A 394 11.78 -5.31 -6.14
C TYR A 394 10.87 -6.07 -5.15
N GLU A 395 11.44 -6.66 -4.10
CA GLU A 395 10.70 -7.25 -2.97
C GLU A 395 11.00 -6.46 -1.69
N PRO A 396 10.24 -6.63 -0.59
CA PRO A 396 10.69 -6.21 0.73
C PRO A 396 11.88 -7.08 1.19
N THR A 397 12.59 -6.65 2.24
CA THR A 397 13.78 -7.36 2.71
C THR A 397 13.44 -8.72 3.34
N LYS A 398 14.16 -9.77 2.99
CA LYS A 398 14.00 -11.13 3.53
C LYS A 398 14.99 -11.43 4.65
N SER A 399 16.07 -10.65 4.75
CA SER A 399 17.12 -10.82 5.75
C SER A 399 16.71 -10.41 7.18
N ASP A 400 15.78 -9.47 7.33
CA ASP A 400 15.19 -9.08 8.61
C ASP A 400 13.68 -8.86 8.43
N LEU A 401 12.90 -9.87 8.80
CA LEU A 401 11.46 -9.89 8.55
C LEU A 401 10.71 -8.80 9.33
N ASN A 402 11.26 -8.36 10.46
CA ASN A 402 10.69 -7.31 11.31
C ASN A 402 11.18 -5.91 10.88
N ALA A 403 11.91 -5.80 9.77
CA ALA A 403 12.46 -4.54 9.31
C ALA A 403 11.44 -3.67 8.56
N TYR A 404 10.38 -3.26 9.23
CA TYR A 404 9.42 -2.30 8.73
C TYR A 404 8.87 -1.42 9.86
N ASP A 405 8.23 -0.32 9.48
CA ASP A 405 7.56 0.58 10.42
C ASP A 405 6.09 0.20 10.59
N ARG A 406 5.71 -0.06 11.84
CA ARG A 406 4.32 -0.33 12.27
C ARG A 406 3.50 0.93 12.52
N GLY A 407 4.03 2.12 12.19
CA GLY A 407 3.35 3.40 12.32
C GLY A 407 3.56 4.07 13.69
N PRO A 408 2.96 5.24 13.90
CA PRO A 408 3.33 6.12 15.02
C PRO A 408 2.65 5.77 16.36
N GLY A 409 1.78 4.76 16.40
CA GLY A 409 0.88 4.52 17.53
C GLY A 409 -0.37 5.39 17.46
N SER A 410 -1.45 4.98 18.16
CA SER A 410 -2.78 5.60 18.03
C SER A 410 -2.81 7.08 18.46
N GLU A 411 -2.11 7.42 19.53
CA GLU A 411 -2.08 8.79 20.05
C GLU A 411 -1.35 9.74 19.11
N PHE A 412 -0.12 9.39 18.69
CA PHE A 412 0.59 10.21 17.72
C PHE A 412 -0.11 10.21 16.37
N ALA A 413 -0.70 9.10 15.92
CA ALA A 413 -1.48 9.10 14.69
C ALA A 413 -2.59 10.17 14.74
N LYS A 414 -3.34 10.23 15.85
CA LYS A 414 -4.41 11.21 16.05
C LYS A 414 -3.87 12.62 16.07
N LEU A 415 -2.78 12.88 16.79
CA LEU A 415 -2.14 14.19 16.86
C LEU A 415 -1.57 14.65 15.50
N LEU A 416 -0.83 13.78 14.81
CA LEU A 416 -0.19 14.08 13.52
C LEU A 416 -1.21 14.35 12.40
N MET A 417 -2.40 13.74 12.47
CA MET A 417 -3.50 13.96 11.55
C MET A 417 -4.43 15.11 11.98
N GLY A 418 -4.14 15.81 13.07
CA GLY A 418 -4.95 16.92 13.58
C GLY A 418 -6.32 16.48 14.12
N GLY A 419 -6.42 15.25 14.63
CA GLY A 419 -7.62 14.67 15.22
C GLY A 419 -7.83 15.00 16.70
N GLU A 420 -6.86 15.65 17.36
CA GLU A 420 -7.03 16.16 18.73
C GLU A 420 -7.79 17.50 18.73
N GLU A 421 -8.66 17.69 19.72
CA GLU A 421 -9.50 18.89 19.83
C GLU A 421 -8.66 20.16 19.91
N GLY A 422 -9.00 21.15 19.07
CA GLY A 422 -8.26 22.42 18.98
C GLY A 422 -6.89 22.32 18.29
N LEU A 423 -6.48 21.12 17.88
CA LEU A 423 -5.25 20.84 17.14
C LEU A 423 -5.50 20.36 15.71
N HIS A 424 -6.61 20.81 15.11
CA HIS A 424 -6.91 20.55 13.70
C HIS A 424 -5.93 21.28 12.79
N TRP A 425 -5.49 20.63 11.71
CA TRP A 425 -4.74 21.33 10.67
C TRP A 425 -5.65 22.34 9.94
N PRO A 426 -5.12 23.52 9.54
CA PRO A 426 -5.90 24.44 8.73
C PRO A 426 -6.04 23.90 7.30
N ASP A 427 -6.97 24.50 6.56
CA ASP A 427 -7.11 24.28 5.12
C ASP A 427 -5.87 24.82 4.39
N PHE A 428 -4.96 23.92 4.00
CA PHE A 428 -3.71 24.28 3.38
C PHE A 428 -3.87 24.81 1.95
N GLU A 429 -4.92 24.39 1.24
CA GLU A 429 -5.24 24.90 -0.10
C GLU A 429 -5.61 26.39 -0.02
N LYS A 430 -6.44 26.79 0.95
CA LYS A 430 -6.73 28.21 1.23
C LYS A 430 -5.50 29.01 1.65
N LEU A 431 -4.52 28.37 2.29
CA LEU A 431 -3.23 28.99 2.59
C LEU A 431 -2.29 29.06 1.36
N GLY A 432 -2.64 28.37 0.27
CA GLY A 432 -1.97 28.32 -1.01
C GLY A 432 -0.83 27.30 -1.08
N ALA A 433 -1.00 26.14 -0.42
CA ALA A 433 -0.21 24.95 -0.70
C ALA A 433 -0.46 24.45 -2.13
N VAL A 434 0.49 23.68 -2.68
CA VAL A 434 0.39 23.24 -4.09
C VAL A 434 -0.38 21.94 -4.24
N SER A 435 -0.30 21.02 -3.29
CA SER A 435 -1.02 19.74 -3.39
C SER A 435 -2.52 19.94 -3.24
N HIS A 436 -3.30 19.28 -4.10
CA HIS A 436 -4.75 19.18 -3.96
C HIS A 436 -5.17 18.59 -2.61
N ALA A 437 -6.22 19.13 -1.98
CA ALA A 437 -6.67 18.74 -0.64
C ALA A 437 -7.07 17.25 -0.52
N SER A 438 -7.49 16.61 -1.62
CA SER A 438 -7.87 15.20 -1.62
C SER A 438 -6.71 14.22 -1.42
N PHE A 439 -5.45 14.66 -1.57
CA PHE A 439 -4.31 13.86 -1.13
C PHE A 439 -4.21 13.79 0.40
N GLY A 440 -4.92 14.66 1.11
CA GLY A 440 -5.00 14.70 2.55
C GLY A 440 -3.94 15.60 3.19
N HIS A 441 -4.08 15.74 4.50
CA HIS A 441 -3.18 16.53 5.34
C HIS A 441 -2.70 15.64 6.48
N GLY A 442 -1.39 15.42 6.61
CA GLY A 442 -0.85 14.62 7.71
C GLY A 442 0.63 14.86 7.89
N ALA A 443 1.05 15.12 9.13
CA ALA A 443 2.46 15.27 9.44
C ALA A 443 3.16 13.96 9.09
N VAL A 444 3.97 14.02 8.03
CA VAL A 444 4.80 12.91 7.63
C VAL A 444 5.90 12.81 8.70
N PHE A 445 5.99 11.64 9.33
CA PHE A 445 7.05 11.32 10.26
C PHE A 445 7.96 10.23 9.70
N ARG A 446 9.11 10.04 10.33
CA ARG A 446 10.00 8.88 10.12
C ARG A 446 10.71 8.56 11.42
N GLY A 447 10.97 7.29 11.73
CA GLY A 447 11.71 6.88 12.93
C GLY A 447 10.81 6.51 14.11
N ARG A 448 11.27 6.74 15.35
CA ARG A 448 10.62 6.33 16.61
C ARG A 448 10.18 7.54 17.41
N LEU A 449 8.89 7.83 17.42
CA LEU A 449 8.34 9.01 18.11
C LEU A 449 8.38 8.89 19.65
N ASP A 450 8.48 7.67 20.18
CA ASP A 450 8.50 7.36 21.62
C ASP A 450 9.88 6.86 22.12
N GLU A 451 10.90 6.76 21.25
CA GLU A 451 12.25 6.28 21.61
C GLU A 451 13.40 7.13 21.00
N ALA A 452 13.13 8.38 20.65
CA ALA A 452 14.08 9.28 20.00
C ALA A 452 15.08 9.93 20.96
N THR A 453 16.35 9.55 20.84
CA THR A 453 17.47 10.31 21.42
C THR A 453 17.77 11.58 20.60
N VAL A 454 17.52 11.51 19.28
CA VAL A 454 17.69 12.63 18.35
C VAL A 454 16.36 12.98 17.69
N LEU A 455 15.91 14.22 17.86
CA LEU A 455 14.75 14.74 17.12
C LEU A 455 15.24 15.56 15.92
N VAL A 456 14.75 15.23 14.73
CA VAL A 456 14.98 16.01 13.52
C VAL A 456 13.70 16.74 13.14
N VAL A 457 13.79 18.04 12.94
CA VAL A 457 12.74 18.84 12.29
C VAL A 457 13.25 19.24 10.91
N ALA A 458 12.51 18.96 9.86
CA ALA A 458 13.00 19.14 8.50
C ALA A 458 11.98 19.83 7.58
N ASP A 459 12.48 20.74 6.74
CA ASP A 459 11.70 21.28 5.64
C ASP A 459 11.46 20.20 4.56
N GLN A 460 10.55 20.47 3.63
CA GLN A 460 10.33 19.55 2.51
C GLN A 460 11.48 19.65 1.51
N HIS A 461 12.03 18.50 1.13
CA HIS A 461 13.11 18.42 0.12
C HIS A 461 12.78 17.53 -1.08
N SER A 462 11.74 16.68 -0.98
CA SER A 462 11.29 15.85 -2.10
C SER A 462 9.77 15.67 -2.10
N HIS A 463 9.23 15.24 -3.25
CA HIS A 463 7.86 14.73 -3.37
C HIS A 463 7.74 13.28 -2.88
N ASP A 464 8.86 12.55 -2.73
CA ASP A 464 8.85 11.17 -2.21
C ASP A 464 8.20 11.12 -0.81
N ASP A 465 8.40 12.17 -0.03
CA ASP A 465 7.88 12.33 1.33
C ASP A 465 6.35 12.25 1.37
N MET A 466 5.67 12.76 0.33
CA MET A 466 4.20 12.78 0.26
C MET A 466 3.63 11.46 -0.27
N MET A 467 4.27 10.86 -1.27
CA MET A 467 3.71 9.73 -2.00
C MET A 467 4.01 8.37 -1.36
N ARG A 468 4.84 8.33 -0.31
CA ARG A 468 5.21 7.10 0.41
C ARG A 468 4.91 7.14 1.92
N GLY A 469 4.30 8.22 2.40
CA GLY A 469 3.85 8.35 3.78
C GLY A 469 4.94 8.41 4.82
N ARG A 470 6.21 8.68 4.45
CA ARG A 470 7.34 8.81 5.39
C ARG A 470 8.19 10.02 5.09
N ALA A 471 8.61 10.74 6.13
CA ALA A 471 9.33 11.99 6.01
C ALA A 471 10.72 11.75 5.46
N LEU A 472 11.21 12.66 4.59
CA LEU A 472 12.61 12.70 4.19
C LEU A 472 13.08 11.33 3.68
N ILE A 473 12.46 10.80 2.63
CA ILE A 473 12.91 9.51 2.04
C ILE A 473 13.57 9.68 0.66
N GLY A 474 13.52 10.89 0.11
CA GLY A 474 14.26 11.27 -1.11
C GLY A 474 15.76 11.52 -0.86
N ASP A 475 16.38 12.27 -1.75
CA ASP A 475 17.83 12.57 -1.76
C ASP A 475 18.36 13.19 -0.46
N ALA A 476 17.69 14.23 0.04
CA ALA A 476 18.06 14.87 1.30
C ALA A 476 17.93 13.90 2.49
N GLY A 477 16.91 13.05 2.45
CA GLY A 477 16.65 12.02 3.44
C GLY A 477 17.72 10.94 3.51
N GLN A 478 18.19 10.50 2.36
CA GLN A 478 19.27 9.51 2.23
C GLN A 478 20.63 10.07 2.68
N LYS A 479 20.89 11.35 2.41
CA LYS A 479 22.06 12.08 2.95
C LYS A 479 21.95 12.28 4.46
N LEU A 480 20.75 12.60 4.96
CA LEU A 480 20.48 12.68 6.39
C LEU A 480 20.66 11.32 7.07
N GLN A 481 20.27 10.22 6.43
CA GLN A 481 20.53 8.88 6.95
C GLN A 481 22.05 8.63 7.09
N HIS A 482 22.83 9.04 6.10
CA HIS A 482 24.30 9.03 6.19
C HIS A 482 24.82 9.88 7.35
N PHE A 483 24.27 11.07 7.54
CA PHE A 483 24.63 11.96 8.65
C PHE A 483 24.32 11.35 10.02
N LEU A 484 23.11 10.82 10.21
CA LEU A 484 22.72 10.13 11.43
C LEU A 484 23.62 8.92 11.72
N ARG A 485 23.94 8.11 10.70
CA ARG A 485 24.89 7.00 10.88
C ARG A 485 26.26 7.48 11.35
N ASN A 486 26.77 8.58 10.79
CA ASN A 486 28.04 9.17 11.23
C ASN A 486 27.96 9.85 12.61
N MET A 487 26.76 10.09 13.14
CA MET A 487 26.54 10.48 14.54
C MET A 487 26.47 9.27 15.50
N GLY A 488 26.51 8.04 14.98
CA GLY A 488 26.24 6.82 15.75
C GLY A 488 24.76 6.55 15.98
N ILE A 489 23.87 7.13 15.17
CA ILE A 489 22.42 7.01 15.30
C ILE A 489 21.87 6.28 14.07
N THR A 490 21.29 5.11 14.27
CA THR A 490 20.77 4.22 13.22
C THR A 490 19.27 3.98 13.36
N GLN A 491 18.71 4.14 14.56
CA GLN A 491 17.29 3.92 14.87
C GLN A 491 16.73 4.89 15.92
N SER A 492 17.54 5.38 16.87
CA SER A 492 17.09 6.23 17.99
C SER A 492 16.84 7.69 17.58
N TYR A 493 16.03 7.89 16.54
CA TYR A 493 15.64 9.21 16.04
C TYR A 493 14.16 9.29 15.69
N ALA A 494 13.62 10.50 15.77
CA ALA A 494 12.34 10.88 15.18
C ALA A 494 12.57 12.00 14.17
N ILE A 495 11.89 11.97 13.03
CA ILE A 495 11.92 13.02 12.02
C ILE A 495 10.50 13.52 11.82
N ILE A 496 10.30 14.83 11.97
CA ILE A 496 9.04 15.51 11.73
C ILE A 496 9.24 16.58 10.66
N ARG A 497 8.37 16.58 9.65
CA ARG A 497 8.34 17.67 8.67
C ARG A 497 7.77 18.96 9.26
N THR A 498 8.27 20.11 8.81
CA THR A 498 7.74 21.42 9.22
C THR A 498 6.32 21.67 8.73
N LEU A 499 5.97 21.10 7.58
CA LEU A 499 4.64 21.16 6.97
C LEU A 499 4.20 19.77 6.45
N PRO A 500 2.92 19.41 6.62
CA PRO A 500 2.36 18.12 6.21
C PRO A 500 1.88 18.05 4.75
N VAL A 501 2.19 19.08 3.95
CA VAL A 501 1.67 19.25 2.58
C VAL A 501 2.80 19.52 1.60
N ASP A 502 2.49 19.50 0.31
CA ASP A 502 3.46 19.83 -0.73
C ASP A 502 3.60 21.34 -0.90
N THR A 503 4.80 21.84 -0.57
CA THR A 503 5.21 23.23 -0.73
C THR A 503 6.35 23.40 -1.72
N LEU A 504 6.82 22.32 -2.37
CA LEU A 504 7.87 22.45 -3.37
C LEU A 504 7.39 23.31 -4.54
N GLY A 505 8.26 24.20 -5.02
CA GLY A 505 7.94 25.15 -6.09
C GLY A 505 7.26 26.45 -5.64
N LEU A 506 6.88 26.57 -4.36
CA LEU A 506 6.49 27.86 -3.78
C LEU A 506 7.74 28.69 -3.46
N ASP A 507 7.61 30.01 -3.50
CA ASP A 507 8.66 30.90 -3.01
C ASP A 507 8.79 30.83 -1.47
N ALA A 508 9.98 31.13 -0.94
CA ALA A 508 10.27 31.03 0.49
C ALA A 508 9.36 31.91 1.37
N LYS A 509 8.88 33.06 0.87
CA LYS A 509 7.98 33.94 1.63
C LYS A 509 6.60 33.29 1.77
N LYS A 510 6.10 32.61 0.73
CA LYS A 510 4.86 31.86 0.77
C LYS A 510 4.96 30.66 1.70
N VAL A 511 6.05 29.87 1.62
CA VAL A 511 6.29 28.74 2.55
C VAL A 511 6.35 29.24 3.99
N ARG A 512 7.09 30.32 4.25
CA ARG A 512 7.15 30.94 5.58
C ARG A 512 5.77 31.36 6.08
N LYS A 513 4.94 32.01 5.24
CA LYS A 513 3.56 32.40 5.61
C LYS A 513 2.71 31.20 6.04
N ILE A 514 2.82 30.06 5.35
CA ILE A 514 2.10 28.83 5.72
C ILE A 514 2.68 28.27 7.03
N SER A 515 4.00 28.17 7.13
CA SER A 515 4.72 27.60 8.28
C SER A 515 4.52 28.40 9.58
N THR A 516 4.33 29.71 9.50
CA THR A 516 4.07 30.60 10.64
C THR A 516 2.58 30.90 10.83
N HIS A 517 1.68 30.20 10.13
CA HIS A 517 0.25 30.33 10.39
C HIS A 517 -0.06 29.85 11.82
N LYS A 518 -0.82 30.64 12.60
CA LYS A 518 -1.06 30.37 14.04
C LYS A 518 -1.50 28.94 14.33
N GLN A 519 -2.42 28.41 13.53
CA GLN A 519 -2.89 27.04 13.69
C GLN A 519 -1.82 26.00 13.33
N VAL A 520 -1.02 26.24 12.28
CA VAL A 520 0.09 25.34 11.91
C VAL A 520 1.12 25.28 13.03
N GLU A 521 1.50 26.44 13.58
CA GLU A 521 2.43 26.52 14.70
C GLU A 521 1.89 25.81 15.94
N ARG A 522 0.58 25.98 16.24
CA ARG A 522 -0.07 25.32 17.38
C ARG A 522 0.03 23.80 17.28
N VAL A 523 -0.36 23.22 16.14
CA VAL A 523 -0.34 21.76 15.95
C VAL A 523 1.11 21.24 15.95
N ARG A 524 2.01 21.90 15.20
CA ARG A 524 3.42 21.52 15.16
C ARG A 524 4.07 21.59 16.53
N LYS A 525 3.80 22.65 17.31
CA LYS A 525 4.31 22.78 18.67
C LYS A 525 3.83 21.63 19.55
N ALA A 526 2.55 21.28 19.49
CA ALA A 526 2.00 20.14 20.24
C ALA A 526 2.67 18.81 19.86
N VAL A 527 2.91 18.56 18.56
CA VAL A 527 3.66 17.37 18.08
C VAL A 527 5.06 17.34 18.68
N LEU A 528 5.82 18.44 18.57
CA LEU A 528 7.20 18.49 19.02
C LEU A 528 7.30 18.38 20.55
N GLU A 529 6.44 19.07 21.29
CA GLU A 529 6.37 18.97 22.76
C GLU A 529 5.98 17.57 23.22
N ARG A 530 5.06 16.89 22.53
CA ARG A 530 4.67 15.50 22.85
C ARG A 530 5.86 14.56 22.68
N ILE A 531 6.61 14.66 21.57
CA ILE A 531 7.84 13.88 21.37
C ILE A 531 8.84 14.18 22.48
N LEU A 532 9.15 15.46 22.73
CA LEU A 532 10.13 15.84 23.76
C LEU A 532 9.72 15.38 25.18
N SER A 533 8.41 15.34 25.48
CA SER A 533 7.91 14.90 26.80
C SER A 533 8.01 13.40 27.05
N ARG A 534 8.04 12.59 25.98
CA ARG A 534 8.07 11.12 26.06
C ARG A 534 9.47 10.53 25.97
N ASN A 535 10.42 11.34 25.52
CA ASN A 535 11.74 10.89 25.18
C ASN A 535 12.79 11.56 26.07
N ASN A 536 13.92 10.87 26.24
CA ASN A 536 15.14 11.51 26.70
C ASN A 536 15.91 12.12 25.51
N THR A 537 15.25 13.00 24.76
CA THR A 537 15.87 13.65 23.59
C THR A 537 16.96 14.61 24.05
N LEU A 538 18.18 14.40 23.58
CA LEU A 538 19.36 15.21 23.97
C LEU A 538 19.89 16.08 22.83
N VAL A 539 19.51 15.77 21.59
CA VAL A 539 19.93 16.51 20.40
C VAL A 539 18.71 16.81 19.53
N ILE A 540 18.59 18.07 19.10
CA ILE A 540 17.68 18.47 18.02
C ILE A 540 18.51 18.86 16.80
N LEU A 541 18.17 18.30 15.65
CA LEU A 541 18.68 18.72 14.34
C LEU A 541 17.55 19.44 13.61
N THR A 542 17.86 20.59 13.01
CA THR A 542 16.97 21.23 12.04
C THR A 542 17.58 21.06 10.66
N VAL A 543 16.74 20.84 9.63
CA VAL A 543 17.18 20.78 8.23
C VAL A 543 16.38 21.81 7.44
N GLY A 544 17.00 22.94 7.12
CA GLY A 544 16.34 24.07 6.46
C GLY A 544 15.93 25.21 7.41
N GLU A 545 15.60 26.36 6.83
CA GLU A 545 15.37 27.59 7.56
C GLU A 545 14.05 27.62 8.34
N HIS A 546 12.98 27.01 7.80
CA HIS A 546 11.69 27.01 8.50
C HIS A 546 11.69 25.99 9.64
N ALA A 547 12.50 24.95 9.55
CA ALA A 547 12.75 24.02 10.63
C ALA A 547 13.48 24.70 11.80
N ALA A 548 14.51 25.50 11.50
CA ALA A 548 15.21 26.30 12.50
C ALA A 548 14.27 27.31 13.19
N ASP A 549 13.42 28.00 12.42
CA ASP A 549 12.41 28.93 12.98
C ASP A 549 11.34 28.22 13.82
N ALA A 550 10.98 26.97 13.48
CA ALA A 550 10.03 26.19 14.28
C ALA A 550 10.63 25.79 15.63
N VAL A 551 11.89 25.35 15.66
CA VAL A 551 12.57 24.90 16.89
C VAL A 551 12.94 26.06 17.80
N SER A 552 13.24 27.25 17.28
CA SER A 552 13.57 28.43 18.09
C SER A 552 12.45 28.89 19.04
N LYS A 553 11.22 28.39 18.82
CA LYS A 553 10.02 28.69 19.61
C LYS A 553 9.74 27.65 20.71
N LEU A 554 10.57 26.61 20.82
CA LEU A 554 10.47 25.57 21.83
C LEU A 554 11.37 25.87 23.02
N ASN A 555 11.04 25.30 24.18
CA ASN A 555 11.99 25.24 25.30
C ASN A 555 13.01 24.13 25.02
N THR A 556 14.27 24.52 24.83
CA THR A 556 15.38 23.59 24.55
C THR A 556 16.53 23.74 25.55
N ASP A 557 16.29 24.24 26.76
CA ASP A 557 17.36 24.61 27.73
C ASP A 557 18.33 23.46 28.05
N LYS A 558 17.87 22.20 27.94
CA LYS A 558 18.65 20.99 28.23
C LYS A 558 19.02 20.19 26.96
N ILE A 559 18.73 20.72 25.79
CA ILE A 559 18.82 20.01 24.51
C ILE A 559 19.81 20.74 23.60
N SER A 560 20.76 20.02 23.03
CA SER A 560 21.71 20.62 22.09
C SER A 560 21.06 20.76 20.70
N VAL A 561 20.89 21.99 20.23
CA VAL A 561 20.27 22.29 18.93
C VAL A 561 21.35 22.58 17.87
N PHE A 562 21.24 21.92 16.71
CA PHE A 562 22.11 22.13 15.56
C PHE A 562 21.29 22.39 14.30
N ASN A 563 21.62 23.45 13.58
CA ASN A 563 20.95 23.81 12.35
C ASN A 563 21.79 23.36 11.15
N LEU A 564 21.22 22.46 10.35
CA LEU A 564 21.76 22.01 9.07
C LEU A 564 21.08 22.82 7.96
N LYS A 565 21.89 23.26 6.98
CA LYS A 565 21.35 23.75 5.70
C LYS A 565 20.54 22.67 4.98
N SER A 566 19.68 23.10 4.06
CA SER A 566 19.06 22.17 3.11
C SER A 566 20.14 21.40 2.35
N ALA A 567 19.90 20.12 2.09
CA ALA A 567 20.86 19.30 1.33
C ALA A 567 21.06 19.78 -0.13
N SER A 568 20.16 20.65 -0.63
CA SER A 568 20.25 21.29 -1.94
C SER A 568 20.91 22.67 -1.92
N ASP A 569 21.20 23.24 -0.75
CA ASP A 569 21.77 24.58 -0.64
C ASP A 569 23.25 24.59 -1.04
N LYS A 570 23.73 25.78 -1.44
CA LYS A 570 25.15 26.02 -1.66
C LYS A 570 25.94 25.79 -0.36
N ASN A 571 27.06 25.07 -0.48
CA ASN A 571 27.98 24.70 0.59
C ASN A 571 27.32 23.86 1.70
N ALA A 572 26.26 23.09 1.39
CA ALA A 572 25.63 22.19 2.35
C ALA A 572 26.61 21.16 2.91
N ALA A 573 27.53 20.62 2.10
CA ALA A 573 28.51 19.63 2.57
C ALA A 573 29.47 20.22 3.61
N GLU A 574 29.94 21.45 3.40
CA GLU A 574 30.78 22.17 4.36
C GLU A 574 30.02 22.42 5.69
N ASP A 575 28.79 22.91 5.60
CA ASP A 575 27.96 23.15 6.78
C ASP A 575 27.71 21.85 7.56
N TRP A 576 27.27 20.79 6.90
CA TRP A 576 27.02 19.50 7.54
C TRP A 576 28.31 18.94 8.18
N SER A 577 29.46 19.08 7.52
CA SER A 577 30.75 18.70 8.13
C SER A 577 31.06 19.47 9.41
N LYS A 578 30.80 20.78 9.40
CA LYS A 578 30.98 21.64 10.57
C LYS A 578 30.04 21.24 11.69
N GLN A 579 28.76 21.00 11.40
CA GLN A 579 27.79 20.60 12.41
C GLN A 579 28.09 19.21 12.99
N LEU A 580 28.45 18.23 12.15
CA LEU A 580 28.84 16.89 12.60
C LEU A 580 30.00 16.95 13.61
N LYS A 581 31.04 17.74 13.31
CA LYS A 581 32.18 17.95 14.24
C LYS A 581 31.77 18.56 15.58
N ARG A 582 30.73 19.40 15.61
CA ARG A 582 30.21 19.99 16.85
C ARG A 582 29.36 18.98 17.63
N ILE A 583 28.49 18.26 16.93
CA ILE A 583 27.60 17.24 17.52
C ILE A 583 28.40 16.12 18.17
N LEU A 584 29.48 15.65 17.52
CA LEU A 584 30.31 14.56 18.06
C LEU A 584 30.99 14.90 19.39
N LYS A 585 31.01 16.19 19.80
CA LYS A 585 31.49 16.65 21.12
C LYS A 585 30.42 16.63 22.21
N VAL A 586 29.14 16.46 21.85
CA VAL A 586 28.02 16.36 22.78
C VAL A 586 27.92 14.93 23.30
N LYS A 587 27.62 14.78 24.58
CA LYS A 587 27.36 13.48 25.21
C LYS A 587 25.90 13.09 25.04
N TYR A 588 25.63 12.04 24.29
CA TYR A 588 24.30 11.44 24.12
C TYR A 588 24.45 9.92 23.83
N PRO A 589 23.44 9.09 24.15
CA PRO A 589 23.43 7.68 23.77
C PRO A 589 23.54 7.48 22.26
N ARG A 590 24.37 6.54 21.83
CA ARG A 590 24.54 6.16 20.42
C ARG A 590 24.11 4.71 20.25
N ASP A 591 23.46 4.42 19.13
CA ASP A 591 23.06 3.07 18.73
C ASP A 591 24.30 2.24 18.38
N ASP A 592 25.26 2.86 17.71
CA ASP A 592 26.57 2.26 17.40
C ASP A 592 27.68 2.92 18.24
N GLN A 593 28.11 2.20 19.29
CA GLN A 593 29.17 2.64 20.19
C GLN A 593 30.58 2.47 19.60
N LYS A 594 30.72 1.69 18.51
CA LYS A 594 32.02 1.35 17.90
C LYS A 594 32.42 2.30 16.78
N LEU A 595 31.67 3.39 16.57
CA LEU A 595 31.92 4.31 15.48
C LEU A 595 33.22 5.10 15.71
N GLU A 596 34.32 4.56 15.18
CA GLU A 596 35.59 5.25 15.03
C GLU A 596 35.55 6.11 13.76
N ARG A 597 35.67 7.44 13.92
CA ARG A 597 36.46 8.39 13.09
C ARG A 597 35.79 9.76 12.90
N ALA A 598 36.66 10.75 12.69
CA ALA A 598 36.32 12.06 12.15
C ALA A 598 35.89 11.93 10.67
N PHE A 599 34.58 12.01 10.40
CA PHE A 599 34.06 12.13 9.04
C PHE A 599 33.96 13.60 8.61
N THR A 600 34.14 13.89 7.32
CA THR A 600 33.96 15.22 6.73
C THR A 600 33.46 15.05 5.31
N TYR A 601 32.32 15.67 5.00
CA TYR A 601 31.78 15.74 3.66
C TYR A 601 32.64 16.65 2.79
N LYS A 602 32.88 16.23 1.54
CA LYS A 602 33.54 17.04 0.52
C LYS A 602 32.51 17.38 -0.55
N ASP A 603 32.50 18.62 -1.04
CA ASP A 603 31.51 19.06 -2.04
C ASP A 603 31.48 18.15 -3.28
N LYS A 604 32.66 17.75 -3.77
CA LYS A 604 32.80 16.86 -4.93
C LYS A 604 32.15 15.47 -4.72
N ASP A 605 32.05 15.02 -3.48
CA ASP A 605 31.53 13.70 -3.11
C ASP A 605 30.09 13.78 -2.56
N TRP A 606 29.56 14.98 -2.32
CA TRP A 606 28.27 15.22 -1.68
C TRP A 606 27.12 14.45 -2.35
N LYS A 607 27.07 14.45 -3.68
CA LYS A 607 26.05 13.73 -4.46
C LYS A 607 26.05 12.22 -4.19
N ASN A 608 27.18 11.66 -3.77
CA ASN A 608 27.40 10.23 -3.54
C ASN A 608 27.27 9.83 -2.07
N THR A 609 26.96 10.76 -1.16
CA THR A 609 26.84 10.49 0.29
C THR A 609 25.46 9.96 0.71
N ARG A 610 24.79 9.24 -0.20
CA ARG A 610 23.48 8.63 0.08
C ARG A 610 23.66 7.31 0.82
N LEU A 611 22.86 7.10 1.85
CA LEU A 611 22.54 5.76 2.34
C LEU A 611 21.07 5.47 2.07
N GLU A 612 20.75 4.22 1.79
CA GLU A 612 19.36 3.79 1.76
C GLU A 612 18.67 4.10 3.08
N ILE A 613 17.38 4.45 2.99
CA ILE A 613 16.55 4.64 4.18
C ILE A 613 16.47 3.32 4.94
N ASN A 614 16.56 3.39 6.27
CA ASN A 614 16.42 2.21 7.13
C ASN A 614 15.08 1.52 6.84
N ARG A 615 15.08 0.21 6.59
CA ARG A 615 13.86 -0.53 6.27
C ARG A 615 12.82 -0.44 7.38
N ARG A 616 13.29 -0.39 8.64
CA ARG A 616 12.48 -0.18 9.85
C ARG A 616 11.79 1.19 9.94
N ASP A 617 12.02 2.08 8.98
CA ASP A 617 11.34 3.37 8.86
C ASP A 617 10.27 3.38 7.75
N LEU A 618 10.16 2.31 6.96
CA LEU A 618 9.27 2.22 5.83
C LEU A 618 8.15 1.21 6.12
N PRO A 619 6.90 1.45 5.67
CA PRO A 619 5.79 0.53 5.94
C PRO A 619 6.01 -0.88 5.40
N PHE A 620 5.32 -1.85 5.99
CA PHE A 620 5.28 -3.23 5.48
C PHE A 620 4.87 -3.28 4.00
N GLY A 621 5.60 -4.07 3.21
CA GLY A 621 5.41 -4.22 1.76
C GLY A 621 6.19 -3.21 0.90
N THR A 622 6.97 -2.33 1.52
CA THR A 622 7.83 -1.41 0.76
C THR A 622 8.98 -2.16 0.11
N VAL A 623 9.09 -2.06 -1.22
CA VAL A 623 10.16 -2.70 -2.01
C VAL A 623 11.51 -2.01 -1.79
N ARG A 624 12.62 -2.75 -1.85
CA ARG A 624 13.93 -2.25 -1.43
C ARG A 624 14.47 -1.07 -2.24
N TRP A 625 14.12 -0.95 -3.53
CA TRP A 625 14.52 0.22 -4.33
C TRP A 625 13.85 1.53 -3.88
N ILE A 626 12.75 1.49 -3.11
CA ILE A 626 12.17 2.70 -2.51
C ILE A 626 13.07 3.17 -1.36
N GLY A 627 13.35 4.48 -1.31
CA GLY A 627 14.27 5.07 -0.34
C GLY A 627 15.75 4.94 -0.73
N THR A 628 16.03 4.74 -2.02
CA THR A 628 17.40 4.71 -2.57
C THR A 628 17.52 5.67 -3.76
N SER A 629 18.75 5.89 -4.22
CA SER A 629 19.04 6.55 -5.50
C SER A 629 18.45 7.95 -5.67
N GLY A 630 18.30 8.70 -4.57
CA GLY A 630 17.81 10.07 -4.58
C GLY A 630 16.29 10.18 -4.70
N ASN A 631 15.81 11.15 -5.48
CA ASN A 631 14.38 11.44 -5.62
C ASN A 631 13.76 10.60 -6.73
N LEU A 632 12.77 9.77 -6.39
CA LEU A 632 12.09 8.87 -7.33
C LEU A 632 10.67 9.35 -7.68
N THR A 633 10.23 10.42 -7.03
CA THR A 633 8.92 11.04 -7.21
C THR A 633 9.04 12.45 -7.79
N GLU A 634 8.16 12.76 -8.74
CA GLU A 634 8.02 14.10 -9.31
C GLU A 634 6.55 14.49 -9.47
N ARG A 635 6.29 15.80 -9.43
CA ARG A 635 4.97 16.39 -9.65
C ARG A 635 4.84 16.83 -11.11
N ALA A 636 3.68 16.63 -11.71
CA ALA A 636 3.39 17.19 -13.03
C ALA A 636 3.39 18.72 -12.97
N LEU A 637 3.85 19.36 -14.04
CA LEU A 637 3.80 20.83 -14.15
C LEU A 637 2.70 21.31 -15.09
N LYS A 638 2.39 20.54 -16.12
CA LYS A 638 1.45 20.93 -17.17
C LYS A 638 0.64 19.74 -17.65
N ASP A 639 -0.59 20.00 -18.09
CA ASP A 639 -1.36 19.08 -18.92
C ASP A 639 -0.94 19.19 -20.40
N ARG A 640 -1.55 18.37 -21.26
CA ARG A 640 -1.32 18.34 -22.71
C ARG A 640 -1.68 19.67 -23.41
N ARG A 641 -2.58 20.45 -22.83
CA ARG A 641 -2.98 21.77 -23.34
C ARG A 641 -2.01 22.87 -22.90
N GLY A 642 -0.99 22.53 -22.12
CA GLY A 642 -0.02 23.45 -21.58
C GLY A 642 -0.52 24.19 -20.33
N ASN A 643 -1.70 23.83 -19.81
CA ASN A 643 -2.24 24.42 -18.59
C ASN A 643 -1.47 23.89 -17.39
N TYR A 644 -1.23 24.75 -16.41
CA TYR A 644 -0.63 24.34 -15.15
C TYR A 644 -1.52 23.34 -14.42
N THR A 645 -0.93 22.23 -13.94
CA THR A 645 -1.60 21.26 -13.08
C THR A 645 -1.16 21.54 -11.63
N PRO A 646 -1.97 22.21 -10.81
CA PRO A 646 -1.60 22.64 -9.46
C PRO A 646 -1.57 21.45 -8.50
N GLY A 647 -0.64 20.53 -8.71
CA GLY A 647 -0.42 19.39 -7.81
C GLY A 647 -1.48 18.31 -7.87
N ASP A 648 -2.12 18.10 -9.02
CA ASP A 648 -3.09 17.01 -9.22
C ASP A 648 -2.47 15.67 -9.59
N TYR A 649 -1.23 15.66 -10.10
CA TYR A 649 -0.57 14.44 -10.59
C TYR A 649 0.84 14.34 -10.06
N TYR A 650 1.17 13.16 -9.54
CA TYR A 650 2.52 12.80 -9.16
C TYR A 650 2.90 11.52 -9.87
N LYS A 651 4.18 11.33 -10.16
CA LYS A 651 4.71 10.10 -10.76
C LYS A 651 5.82 9.57 -9.90
N ILE A 652 5.73 8.30 -9.55
CA ILE A 652 6.81 7.55 -8.92
C ILE A 652 7.33 6.53 -9.90
N SER A 653 8.64 6.45 -10.03
CA SER A 653 9.29 5.56 -11.00
C SER A 653 10.35 4.69 -10.35
N MET A 654 10.40 3.44 -10.78
CA MET A 654 11.50 2.55 -10.47
C MET A 654 12.80 3.06 -11.11
N PRO A 655 13.95 3.08 -10.40
CA PRO A 655 15.21 3.51 -10.99
C PRO A 655 15.71 2.52 -12.05
N GLY A 656 16.44 3.03 -13.05
CA GLY A 656 16.87 2.25 -14.21
C GLY A 656 17.68 1.00 -13.88
N TRP A 657 18.56 1.06 -12.87
CA TRP A 657 19.37 -0.09 -12.44
C TRP A 657 18.50 -1.23 -11.89
N ALA A 658 17.47 -0.90 -11.11
CA ALA A 658 16.56 -1.89 -10.52
C ALA A 658 15.67 -2.48 -11.62
N ASN A 659 15.19 -1.64 -12.54
CA ASN A 659 14.43 -2.08 -13.72
C ASN A 659 15.25 -3.01 -14.64
N ALA A 660 16.58 -2.85 -14.67
CA ALA A 660 17.51 -3.70 -15.40
C ALA A 660 17.96 -4.96 -14.64
N GLU A 661 17.54 -5.13 -13.39
CA GLU A 661 17.90 -6.29 -12.56
C GLU A 661 17.42 -7.59 -13.22
N LYS A 662 18.30 -8.60 -13.24
CA LYS A 662 17.99 -9.92 -13.79
C LYS A 662 17.14 -10.71 -12.79
N ALA A 663 16.27 -11.58 -13.31
CA ALA A 663 15.55 -12.51 -12.45
C ALA A 663 16.53 -13.44 -11.73
N SER A 664 16.29 -13.70 -10.44
CA SER A 664 17.12 -14.58 -9.63
C SER A 664 16.97 -16.04 -10.08
N ARG A 665 17.92 -16.91 -9.74
CA ARG A 665 17.82 -18.34 -10.05
C ARG A 665 16.72 -18.99 -9.20
N LEU A 666 16.11 -20.04 -9.73
CA LEU A 666 15.21 -20.90 -8.96
C LEU A 666 16.03 -21.65 -7.89
N SER A 667 15.40 -21.89 -6.75
CA SER A 667 15.85 -22.88 -5.78
C SER A 667 15.82 -24.31 -6.37
N LYS A 668 16.37 -25.28 -5.65
CA LYS A 668 16.33 -26.69 -6.08
C LYS A 668 14.89 -27.20 -6.07
N GLU A 669 14.13 -26.82 -5.06
CA GLU A 669 12.74 -27.20 -4.84
C GLU A 669 11.82 -26.64 -5.93
N GLU A 670 12.01 -25.37 -6.31
CA GLU A 670 11.26 -24.76 -7.42
C GLU A 670 11.64 -25.34 -8.78
N SER A 671 12.92 -25.69 -8.95
CA SER A 671 13.39 -26.34 -10.18
C SER A 671 12.78 -27.75 -10.32
N ALA A 672 12.74 -28.50 -9.22
CA ALA A 672 12.11 -29.83 -9.15
C ALA A 672 10.60 -29.74 -9.38
N ALA A 673 9.93 -28.74 -8.81
CA ALA A 673 8.50 -28.52 -9.06
C ALA A 673 8.16 -28.32 -10.54
N LEU A 674 9.03 -27.65 -11.31
CA LEU A 674 8.84 -27.50 -12.76
C LEU A 674 9.07 -28.79 -13.55
N SER A 675 10.03 -29.63 -13.14
CA SER A 675 10.29 -30.92 -13.80
C SER A 675 9.26 -31.96 -13.40
N ASP A 676 9.18 -32.24 -12.11
CA ASP A 676 8.47 -33.38 -11.53
C ASP A 676 6.96 -33.10 -11.45
N GLY A 677 6.58 -31.83 -11.24
CA GLY A 677 5.21 -31.35 -11.37
C GLY A 677 4.71 -31.29 -12.83
N GLY A 678 5.47 -31.85 -13.76
CA GLY A 678 5.05 -32.17 -15.12
C GLY A 678 4.93 -30.98 -16.07
N TRP A 679 5.35 -29.77 -15.68
CA TRP A 679 5.31 -28.61 -16.59
C TRP A 679 6.29 -28.79 -17.75
N LEU A 680 7.54 -29.14 -17.46
CA LEU A 680 8.58 -29.32 -18.49
C LEU A 680 8.35 -30.54 -19.39
N ASP A 681 7.57 -31.53 -18.92
CA ASP A 681 7.22 -32.74 -19.69
C ASP A 681 6.09 -32.54 -20.70
N LYS A 682 5.28 -31.48 -20.53
CA LYS A 682 4.24 -31.06 -21.47
C LYS A 682 4.79 -30.36 -22.72
N ARG A 683 6.12 -30.19 -22.85
CA ARG A 683 6.75 -29.61 -24.05
C ARG A 683 6.61 -30.52 -25.29
N PRO A 684 6.32 -29.98 -26.50
CA PRO A 684 6.36 -30.75 -27.74
C PRO A 684 7.70 -31.48 -27.90
N ARG A 685 7.63 -32.72 -28.42
CA ARG A 685 8.80 -33.63 -28.54
C ARG A 685 9.98 -33.03 -29.31
N GLU A 686 9.73 -32.12 -30.25
CA GLU A 686 10.78 -31.50 -31.09
C GLU A 686 11.73 -30.59 -30.30
N GLU A 687 11.25 -29.87 -29.29
CA GLU A 687 12.09 -28.96 -28.51
C GLU A 687 12.90 -29.69 -27.44
N ARG A 688 12.34 -30.78 -26.87
CA ARG A 688 13.11 -31.72 -26.03
C ARG A 688 14.32 -32.28 -26.78
N ARG A 689 14.19 -32.49 -28.10
CA ARG A 689 15.28 -32.90 -28.98
C ARG A 689 16.33 -31.80 -29.13
N VAL A 690 15.92 -30.53 -29.28
CA VAL A 690 16.84 -29.37 -29.40
C VAL A 690 17.64 -29.12 -28.12
N ASP A 691 17.01 -29.20 -26.94
CA ASP A 691 17.70 -29.04 -25.66
C ASP A 691 18.69 -30.18 -25.41
N ARG A 692 18.32 -31.42 -25.75
CA ARG A 692 19.23 -32.58 -25.68
C ARG A 692 20.45 -32.36 -26.59
N MET A 693 20.24 -31.90 -27.83
CA MET A 693 21.32 -31.57 -28.76
C MET A 693 22.21 -30.41 -28.27
N ARG A 694 21.65 -29.43 -27.55
CA ARG A 694 22.42 -28.33 -26.95
C ARG A 694 23.23 -28.76 -25.72
N ALA A 695 22.69 -29.64 -24.88
CA ALA A 695 23.40 -30.20 -23.73
C ALA A 695 24.58 -31.08 -24.18
N GLU A 696 24.37 -31.92 -25.20
CA GLU A 696 25.43 -32.74 -25.82
C GLU A 696 26.55 -31.91 -26.47
N ARG A 697 26.24 -30.71 -26.95
CA ARG A 697 27.22 -29.75 -27.49
C ARG A 697 28.00 -28.98 -26.43
N LYS A 698 27.51 -28.87 -25.20
CA LYS A 698 28.21 -28.20 -24.08
C LYS A 698 29.04 -29.14 -23.22
N GLY A 699 28.82 -30.45 -23.36
CA GLY A 699 29.62 -31.50 -22.72
C GLY A 699 30.76 -32.05 -23.60
N LYS A 700 31.01 -31.44 -24.77
CA LYS A 700 32.19 -31.61 -25.62
C LYS A 700 32.95 -30.30 -25.61
#